data_AF-A0A817YTZ6-F1
#
_entry.id   AF-A0A817YTZ6-F1
#
_cell.length_a   1.000
_cell.length_b   1.000
_cell.length_c   1.000
_cell.angle_alpha   90.00
_cell.angle_beta   90.00
_cell.angle_gamma   90.00
#
_symmetry.space_group_name_H-M   'P 1'
#
loop_
_entity.id
_entity.type
_entity.pdbx_description
1 polymer ?
#
loop_
_entity_poly.entity_id
_entity_poly.type
_entity_poly.pdbx_seq_one_letter_code
_entity_poly.pdbx_strand_id
1 'polypeptide(L)'
;MEVADETIRHFDKLIFEDCLPVNLESITFLLKFLQMESKETNESSKNVLKMVNKVIESSIELRRKIQTYLYALKITMEHFRDIRFILSFKPQSILLFLVDRKDLLIHLMNHANASYSYEYFKQWFCSFLLFNEDLNDWNKQTYQELIRHWSHQLCKYYDIMIKIMTNIDVLSNAFENQHYQAMFIDYMISVCFQQVSIYRIIYEALINLRNPLFLDRFKSEFASKYLNIPQDRLKQLSSRENPLYHLIAMDKQCHSQSQLVSSLIQLAANKIQITIDEILRDTFERPVRTSCIYAVLFEDCFKNLTLRQIVIDQLLALWNAWEEEGFRANQLLAWKKFSQEERLIVQRIWNFIGEKAEKQSRIDELIDKHRRDMEQKIQIKEKITKCLEIYCRNACDKQLYLDVLSEMETKLKSDIVRSIMIPDEIKLLMPLVDRFAALEKLNAWRTFLEENRKDSDNNSSETTDPNPSDIIDDESLLSDNKRTSSNSYYSMVRPAARDDSEETTPLDQRSCIEILNESDKILDKFLTRLKTICSQWKHLPISEIIVLFPDIHYVDHDFQILRSLLHSDEMEKIKLILDYWKDRDYINHVCYGYINLVTHVENSLNIDGKHFRKLMEINSQSDGSHCHRLYQHFSSHLLKTHSKDFIDFIAQYSQSNELISFLNLLPSTDVDNLQTLSILLLNTVNRMN
;
A
#
# COMPACT_ATOMS: atom_id res chain seq x y z
N MET A 1 35.62 22.53 95.99
CA MET A 1 35.32 21.77 94.76
C MET A 1 34.63 20.45 95.08
N GLU A 2 35.11 19.64 96.03
CA GLU A 2 34.46 18.36 96.43
C GLU A 2 33.02 18.52 96.96
N VAL A 3 32.71 19.57 97.72
CA VAL A 3 31.34 19.83 98.24
C VAL A 3 30.34 20.22 97.13
N ALA A 4 30.80 20.84 96.05
CA ALA A 4 29.96 21.14 94.90
C ALA A 4 29.64 19.86 94.11
N ASP A 5 30.62 18.97 93.98
CA ASP A 5 30.48 17.69 93.29
C ASP A 5 29.49 16.73 93.98
N GLU A 6 29.49 16.73 95.31
CA GLU A 6 28.59 15.90 96.12
C GLU A 6 27.14 16.44 96.13
N THR A 7 26.98 17.77 96.15
CA THR A 7 25.67 18.43 96.02
C THR A 7 25.07 18.22 94.63
N ILE A 8 25.90 18.27 93.58
CA ILE A 8 25.49 17.98 92.19
C ILE A 8 25.05 16.53 92.04
N ARG A 9 25.79 15.56 92.59
CA ARG A 9 25.38 14.14 92.58
C ARG A 9 24.08 13.88 93.34
N HIS A 10 23.86 14.55 94.46
CA HIS A 10 22.62 14.42 95.23
C HIS A 10 21.42 15.03 94.48
N PHE A 11 21.63 16.15 93.79
CA PHE A 11 20.63 16.78 92.92
C PHE A 11 20.30 15.91 91.69
N ASP A 12 21.30 15.31 91.04
CA ASP A 12 21.13 14.40 89.90
C ASP A 12 20.26 13.19 90.30
N LYS A 13 20.51 12.64 91.49
CA LYS A 13 19.78 11.50 92.03
C LYS A 13 18.32 11.82 92.38
N LEU A 14 18.07 12.98 92.98
CA LEU A 14 16.73 13.43 93.40
C LEU A 14 15.82 13.83 92.22
N ILE A 15 16.37 14.37 91.15
CA ILE A 15 15.57 14.90 90.02
C ILE A 15 15.38 13.85 88.92
N PHE A 16 16.39 13.03 88.62
CA PHE A 16 16.42 12.26 87.37
C PHE A 16 16.29 10.75 87.53
N GLU A 17 16.48 10.16 88.72
CA GLU A 17 16.27 8.71 88.91
C GLU A 17 14.77 8.35 89.00
N ASP A 18 13.93 9.15 89.68
CA ASP A 18 12.53 8.73 89.99
C ASP A 18 11.38 9.72 89.64
N CYS A 19 11.63 10.98 89.24
CA CYS A 19 10.56 12.01 89.30
C CYS A 19 10.10 12.68 88.00
N LEU A 20 10.86 12.64 86.89
CA LEU A 20 10.48 13.34 85.65
C LEU A 20 10.20 12.37 84.50
N PRO A 21 8.94 12.28 84.01
CA PRO A 21 8.66 11.57 82.77
C PRO A 21 9.35 12.30 81.61
N VAL A 22 10.34 11.66 80.99
CA VAL A 22 10.98 12.21 79.78
C VAL A 22 9.97 12.15 78.64
N ASN A 23 9.44 13.31 78.26
CA ASN A 23 8.54 13.50 77.13
C ASN A 23 8.95 14.75 76.32
N LEU A 24 8.32 14.97 75.15
CA LEU A 24 8.67 16.10 74.27
C LEU A 24 8.49 17.46 74.97
N GLU A 25 7.44 17.63 75.75
CA GLU A 25 7.16 18.87 76.48
C GLU A 25 8.27 19.18 77.50
N SER A 26 8.68 18.18 78.26
CA SER A 26 9.75 18.29 79.26
C SER A 26 11.11 18.57 78.59
N ILE A 27 11.42 17.92 77.47
CA ILE A 27 12.66 18.19 76.72
C ILE A 27 12.65 19.62 76.17
N THR A 28 11.54 20.03 75.54
CA THR A 28 11.36 21.39 75.02
C THR A 28 11.46 22.43 76.14
N PHE A 29 10.86 22.17 77.31
CA PHE A 29 10.97 23.04 78.48
C PHE A 29 12.42 23.17 78.96
N LEU A 30 13.14 22.05 79.11
CA LEU A 30 14.55 22.05 79.49
C LEU A 30 15.39 22.87 78.52
N LEU A 31 15.19 22.69 77.21
CA LEU A 31 15.90 23.44 76.19
C LEU A 31 15.57 24.95 76.23
N LYS A 32 14.30 25.33 76.39
CA LYS A 32 13.90 26.73 76.59
C LYS A 32 14.55 27.31 77.84
N PHE A 33 14.61 26.55 78.92
CA PHE A 33 15.26 26.95 80.17
C PHE A 33 16.75 27.20 79.97
N LEU A 34 17.46 26.32 79.24
CA LEU A 34 18.87 26.55 78.88
C LEU A 34 19.07 27.87 78.09
N GLN A 35 18.11 28.26 77.24
CA GLN A 35 18.17 29.55 76.53
C GLN A 35 17.93 30.76 77.44
N MET A 36 17.24 30.60 78.58
CA MET A 36 16.96 31.71 79.48
C MET A 36 18.25 32.29 80.08
N GLU A 37 19.29 31.47 80.30
CA GLU A 37 20.59 31.95 80.82
C GLU A 37 21.20 33.06 79.94
N SER A 38 21.13 32.90 78.62
CA SER A 38 21.70 33.88 77.68
C SER A 38 20.88 35.18 77.60
N LYS A 39 19.63 35.16 78.05
CA LYS A 39 18.68 36.29 78.03
C LYS A 39 18.47 36.95 79.39
N GLU A 40 18.93 36.33 80.47
CA GLU A 40 18.76 36.82 81.84
C GLU A 40 19.71 37.99 82.13
N THR A 41 19.15 39.06 82.68
CA THR A 41 19.88 40.30 82.99
C THR A 41 20.23 40.42 84.48
N ASN A 42 19.52 39.70 85.36
CA ASN A 42 19.83 39.65 86.79
C ASN A 42 20.98 38.67 87.07
N GLU A 43 22.09 39.16 87.61
CA GLU A 43 23.29 38.36 87.86
C GLU A 43 23.07 37.21 88.86
N SER A 44 22.19 37.38 89.86
CA SER A 44 21.87 36.32 90.82
C SER A 44 21.11 35.17 90.15
N SER A 45 20.10 35.50 89.34
CA SER A 45 19.30 34.54 88.59
C SER A 45 20.14 33.87 87.50
N LYS A 46 21.02 34.62 86.84
CA LYS A 46 21.99 34.10 85.87
C LYS A 46 22.97 33.11 86.50
N ASN A 47 23.43 33.34 87.73
CA ASN A 47 24.32 32.40 88.43
C ASN A 47 23.61 31.11 88.83
N VAL A 48 22.34 31.19 89.24
CA VAL A 48 21.50 29.99 89.48
C VAL A 48 21.28 29.23 88.16
N LEU A 49 20.93 29.93 87.08
CA LEU A 49 20.77 29.32 85.75
C LEU A 49 22.06 28.64 85.27
N LYS A 50 23.23 29.27 85.46
CA LYS A 50 24.54 28.66 85.18
C LYS A 50 24.79 27.39 85.97
N MET A 51 24.44 27.38 87.26
CA MET A 51 24.61 26.20 88.10
C MET A 51 23.72 25.05 87.65
N VAL A 52 22.44 25.33 87.38
CA VAL A 52 21.48 24.34 86.89
C VAL A 52 21.87 23.85 85.49
N ASN A 53 22.32 24.73 84.61
CA ASN A 53 22.83 24.37 83.29
C ASN A 53 24.03 23.43 83.42
N LYS A 54 25.01 23.72 84.28
CA LYS A 54 26.14 22.80 84.54
C LYS A 54 25.71 21.43 85.06
N VAL A 55 24.70 21.36 85.92
CA VAL A 55 24.14 20.09 86.41
C VAL A 55 23.54 19.29 85.24
N ILE A 56 22.65 19.93 84.47
CA ILE A 56 22.01 19.33 83.28
C ILE A 56 23.07 18.87 82.26
N GLU A 57 24.10 19.67 82.03
CA GLU A 57 25.20 19.38 81.11
C GLU A 57 26.06 18.20 81.61
N SER A 58 26.30 18.09 82.92
CA SER A 58 27.10 17.01 83.49
C SER A 58 26.39 15.65 83.50
N SER A 59 25.05 15.63 83.51
CA SER A 59 24.25 14.41 83.65
C SER A 59 24.28 13.52 82.39
N ILE A 60 25.03 12.41 82.43
CA ILE A 60 25.07 11.41 81.34
C ILE A 60 23.75 10.63 81.25
N GLU A 61 23.15 10.34 82.41
CA GLU A 61 21.93 9.53 82.50
C GLU A 61 20.73 10.25 81.88
N LEU A 62 20.57 11.56 82.16
CA LEU A 62 19.55 12.38 81.50
C LEU A 62 19.69 12.36 79.97
N ARG A 63 20.94 12.49 79.47
CA ARG A 63 21.22 12.47 78.02
C ARG A 63 20.87 11.12 77.39
N ARG A 64 21.16 10.00 78.07
CA ARG A 64 20.76 8.66 77.62
C ARG A 64 19.25 8.46 77.64
N LYS A 65 18.55 8.95 78.67
CA LYS A 65 17.09 8.89 78.74
C LYS A 65 16.43 9.71 77.63
N ILE A 66 16.94 10.92 77.35
CA ILE A 66 16.48 11.76 76.23
C ILE A 66 16.72 11.06 74.89
N GLN A 67 17.93 10.52 74.65
CA GLN A 67 18.22 9.76 73.44
C GLN A 67 17.27 8.58 73.28
N THR A 68 17.15 7.73 74.31
CA THR A 68 16.28 6.55 74.29
C THR A 68 14.83 6.92 73.99
N TYR A 69 14.33 7.98 74.62
CA TYR A 69 12.98 8.48 74.36
C TYR A 69 12.81 8.97 72.91
N LEU A 70 13.74 9.79 72.40
CA LEU A 70 13.66 10.32 71.04
C LEU A 70 13.71 9.22 69.98
N TYR A 71 14.54 8.18 70.18
CA TYR A 71 14.58 7.02 69.27
C TYR A 71 13.36 6.09 69.45
N ALA A 72 12.71 6.06 70.61
CA ALA A 72 11.46 5.32 70.80
C ALA A 72 10.21 6.09 70.32
N LEU A 73 10.35 7.36 69.96
CA LEU A 73 9.24 8.27 69.68
C LEU A 73 8.50 7.88 68.39
N LYS A 74 7.19 7.65 68.53
CA LYS A 74 6.26 7.59 67.40
C LYS A 74 5.81 9.00 67.06
N ILE A 75 6.33 9.54 65.97
CA ILE A 75 6.03 10.91 65.55
C ILE A 75 4.57 11.04 65.07
N THR A 76 3.92 12.12 65.50
CA THR A 76 2.58 12.55 65.05
C THR A 76 2.70 13.96 64.45
N MET A 77 1.63 14.46 63.82
CA MET A 77 1.62 15.79 63.21
C MET A 77 1.90 16.92 64.21
N GLU A 78 1.49 16.76 65.48
CA GLU A 78 1.68 17.77 66.53
C GLU A 78 3.15 17.85 66.98
N HIS A 79 3.88 16.74 66.89
CA HIS A 79 5.27 16.65 67.35
C HIS A 79 6.29 17.36 66.45
N PHE A 80 5.97 17.69 65.19
CA PHE A 80 6.93 18.28 64.26
C PHE A 80 7.53 19.60 64.75
N ARG A 81 6.71 20.44 65.38
CA ARG A 81 7.17 21.74 65.90
C ARG A 81 8.17 21.56 67.03
N ASP A 82 7.89 20.66 67.96
CA ASP A 82 8.75 20.39 69.11
C ASP A 82 10.05 19.71 68.68
N ILE A 83 9.98 18.71 67.80
CA ILE A 83 11.18 18.04 67.26
C ILE A 83 12.04 19.04 66.51
N ARG A 84 11.46 19.90 65.65
CA ARG A 84 12.20 20.95 64.95
C ARG A 84 12.87 21.92 65.93
N PHE A 85 12.15 22.34 66.97
CA PHE A 85 12.72 23.19 68.01
C PHE A 85 13.88 22.48 68.72
N ILE A 86 13.72 21.23 69.14
CA ILE A 86 14.77 20.43 69.78
C ILE A 86 16.01 20.36 68.89
N LEU A 87 15.85 20.06 67.60
CA LEU A 87 16.96 19.90 66.66
C LEU A 87 17.64 21.22 66.24
N SER A 88 16.97 22.37 66.36
CA SER A 88 17.58 23.68 66.10
C SER A 88 18.61 24.10 67.16
N PHE A 89 18.64 23.47 68.34
CA PHE A 89 19.68 23.77 69.33
C PHE A 89 21.03 23.27 68.88
N LYS A 90 22.02 24.16 68.80
CA LYS A 90 23.39 23.87 68.31
C LYS A 90 23.92 22.49 68.75
N PRO A 91 24.68 21.77 67.90
CA PRO A 91 25.20 20.43 68.22
C PRO A 91 26.04 20.38 69.51
N GLN A 92 26.53 21.54 69.95
CA GLN A 92 27.30 21.74 71.18
C GLN A 92 26.43 21.90 72.44
N SER A 93 25.10 21.92 72.32
CA SER A 93 24.23 21.80 73.49
C SER A 93 24.44 20.42 74.11
N ILE A 94 25.11 20.37 75.26
CA ILE A 94 25.59 19.13 75.87
C ILE A 94 24.43 18.15 76.09
N LEU A 95 23.20 18.65 76.31
CA LEU A 95 21.98 17.86 76.49
C LEU A 95 21.63 16.94 75.31
N LEU A 96 21.91 17.33 74.06
CA LEU A 96 21.64 16.53 72.86
C LEU A 96 22.91 15.87 72.30
N PHE A 97 24.03 15.92 73.02
CA PHE A 97 25.32 15.43 72.53
C PHE A 97 25.31 13.95 72.07
N LEU A 98 24.51 13.11 72.71
CA LEU A 98 24.39 11.69 72.35
C LEU A 98 23.40 11.43 71.19
N VAL A 99 22.71 12.47 70.71
CA VAL A 99 21.71 12.38 69.66
C VAL A 99 22.32 12.84 68.34
N ASP A 100 22.73 11.90 67.50
CA ASP A 100 23.01 12.23 66.11
C ASP A 100 21.71 12.66 65.42
N ARG A 101 21.69 13.91 64.95
CA ARG A 101 20.46 14.52 64.39
C ARG A 101 20.02 13.81 63.11
N LYS A 102 20.96 13.41 62.27
CA LYS A 102 20.67 12.77 60.99
C LYS A 102 20.08 11.40 61.23
N ASP A 103 20.75 10.59 62.06
CA ASP A 103 20.30 9.23 62.39
C ASP A 103 18.94 9.25 63.08
N LEU A 104 18.70 10.22 63.98
CA LEU A 104 17.39 10.39 64.61
C LEU A 104 16.30 10.71 63.58
N LEU A 105 16.53 11.66 62.67
CA LEU A 105 15.55 12.01 61.63
C LEU A 105 15.26 10.83 60.70
N ILE A 106 16.28 10.09 60.28
CA ILE A 106 16.11 8.88 59.47
C ILE A 106 15.30 7.84 60.25
N HIS A 107 15.62 7.63 61.52
CA HIS A 107 14.91 6.69 62.39
C HIS A 107 13.43 7.06 62.53
N LEU A 108 13.14 8.30 62.93
CA LEU A 108 11.78 8.81 63.09
C LEU A 108 10.96 8.69 61.80
N MET A 109 11.57 8.94 60.64
CA MET A 109 10.91 8.80 59.35
C MET A 109 10.58 7.35 59.01
N ASN A 110 11.44 6.39 59.37
CA ASN A 110 11.23 4.97 59.11
C ASN A 110 10.20 4.31 60.04
N HIS A 111 9.98 4.88 61.23
CA HIS A 111 9.12 4.31 62.26
C HIS A 111 7.71 4.94 62.34
N ALA A 112 7.35 5.80 61.40
CA ALA A 112 6.05 6.49 61.34
C ALA A 112 4.90 5.67 60.71
N ASN A 113 5.07 4.35 60.55
CA ASN A 113 4.26 3.43 59.72
C ASN A 113 2.72 3.52 59.80
N ALA A 114 2.12 4.09 60.84
CA ALA A 114 0.66 4.23 60.97
C ALA A 114 0.10 5.60 60.52
N SER A 115 0.96 6.57 60.20
CA SER A 115 0.58 7.99 60.03
C SER A 115 0.97 8.59 58.67
N TYR A 116 1.40 7.79 57.71
CA TYR A 116 1.82 8.29 56.41
C TYR A 116 0.63 8.85 55.61
N SER A 117 0.50 10.17 55.63
CA SER A 117 -0.41 10.95 54.79
C SER A 117 0.40 11.94 53.94
N TYR A 118 -0.25 12.56 52.94
CA TYR A 118 0.35 13.64 52.17
C TYR A 118 0.79 14.79 53.09
N GLU A 119 -0.04 15.14 54.06
CA GLU A 119 0.19 16.18 55.06
C GLU A 119 1.42 15.86 55.91
N TYR A 120 1.59 14.59 56.31
CA TYR A 120 2.78 14.14 57.03
C TYR A 120 4.06 14.33 56.21
N PHE A 121 4.09 13.84 54.96
CA PHE A 121 5.27 13.97 54.11
C PHE A 121 5.60 15.43 53.78
N LYS A 122 4.56 16.24 53.54
CA LYS A 122 4.70 17.69 53.31
C LYS A 122 5.24 18.39 54.54
N GLN A 123 4.70 18.12 55.73
CA GLN A 123 5.15 18.74 56.97
C GLN A 123 6.58 18.32 57.32
N TRP A 124 6.92 17.05 57.07
CA TRP A 124 8.29 16.55 57.21
C TRP A 124 9.26 17.32 56.31
N PHE A 125 8.91 17.45 55.03
CA PHE A 125 9.68 18.24 54.07
C PHE A 125 9.84 19.70 54.55
N CYS A 126 8.75 20.36 54.94
CA CYS A 126 8.79 21.76 55.38
C CYS A 126 9.54 21.97 56.71
N SER A 127 9.58 20.95 57.57
CA SER A 127 10.21 21.06 58.90
C SER A 127 11.69 20.74 58.88
N PHE A 128 12.12 19.83 58.01
CA PHE A 128 13.46 19.25 58.06
C PHE A 128 14.23 19.28 56.74
N LEU A 129 13.59 19.50 55.59
CA LEU A 129 14.30 19.56 54.29
C LEU A 129 14.36 20.97 53.70
N LEU A 130 13.38 21.83 54.00
CA LEU A 130 13.50 23.24 53.61
C LEU A 130 14.60 23.92 54.43
N PHE A 131 15.53 24.56 53.72
CA PHE A 131 16.67 25.26 54.30
C PHE A 131 16.18 26.28 55.33
N ASN A 132 16.67 26.19 56.56
CA ASN A 132 16.42 27.16 57.62
C ASN A 132 17.76 27.47 58.28
N GLU A 133 18.11 28.75 58.41
CA GLU A 133 19.40 29.20 58.97
C GLU A 133 19.67 28.58 60.36
N ASP A 134 18.62 28.33 61.14
CA ASP A 134 18.71 27.76 62.50
C ASP A 134 19.11 26.28 62.57
N LEU A 135 18.95 25.50 61.50
CA LEU A 135 19.18 24.04 61.49
C LEU A 135 20.51 23.64 60.86
N ASN A 136 21.14 24.53 60.08
CA ASN A 136 21.98 24.12 58.95
C ASN A 136 23.49 24.36 59.10
N ASP A 137 24.09 23.65 60.06
CA ASP A 137 25.48 23.16 59.90
C ASP A 137 25.53 21.87 59.05
N TRP A 138 24.44 21.51 58.35
CA TRP A 138 24.38 20.28 57.56
C TRP A 138 25.31 20.39 56.36
N ASN A 139 26.30 19.51 56.33
CA ASN A 139 27.08 19.32 55.12
C ASN A 139 26.19 18.75 54.01
N LYS A 140 26.63 18.95 52.76
CA LYS A 140 25.94 18.46 51.56
C LYS A 140 25.57 16.98 51.69
N GLN A 141 26.47 16.14 52.20
CA GLN A 141 26.27 14.70 52.36
C GLN A 141 25.04 14.36 53.22
N THR A 142 24.91 15.01 54.37
CA THR A 142 23.80 14.80 55.32
C THR A 142 22.47 15.11 54.67
N TYR A 143 22.38 16.22 53.95
CA TYR A 143 21.17 16.57 53.22
C TYR A 143 20.84 15.55 52.12
N GLN A 144 21.84 15.06 51.36
CA GLN A 144 21.58 14.04 50.33
C GLN A 144 21.06 12.73 50.95
N GLU A 145 21.57 12.32 52.11
CA GLU A 145 21.09 11.12 52.79
C GLU A 145 19.64 11.27 53.28
N LEU A 146 19.30 12.41 53.90
CA LEU A 146 17.95 12.67 54.39
C LEU A 146 16.91 12.70 53.27
N ILE A 147 17.21 13.43 52.18
CA ILE A 147 16.28 13.49 51.05
C ILE A 147 16.17 12.14 50.33
N ARG A 148 17.25 11.37 50.23
CA ARG A 148 17.22 10.01 49.67
C ARG A 148 16.32 9.11 50.49
N HIS A 149 16.41 9.16 51.82
CA HIS A 149 15.51 8.38 52.68
C HIS A 149 14.06 8.85 52.56
N TRP A 150 13.82 10.16 52.49
CA TRP A 150 12.47 10.72 52.38
C TRP A 150 11.80 10.33 51.05
N SER A 151 12.52 10.50 49.95
CA SER A 151 12.08 10.09 48.62
C SER A 151 11.87 8.57 48.52
N HIS A 152 12.74 7.76 49.14
CA HIS A 152 12.56 6.30 49.19
C HIS A 152 11.29 5.88 49.94
N GLN A 153 10.95 6.56 51.04
CA GLN A 153 9.69 6.29 51.76
C GLN A 153 8.48 6.74 50.94
N LEU A 154 8.59 7.87 50.22
CA LEU A 154 7.55 8.34 49.31
C LEU A 154 7.23 7.32 48.20
N CYS A 155 8.25 6.65 47.64
CA CYS A 155 8.08 5.61 46.61
C CYS A 155 7.18 4.45 47.03
N LYS A 156 7.00 4.21 48.35
CA LYS A 156 6.16 3.12 48.86
C LYS A 156 4.66 3.42 48.76
N TYR A 157 4.29 4.70 48.60
CA TYR A 157 2.91 5.17 48.64
C TYR A 157 2.57 5.97 47.39
N TYR A 158 2.10 5.28 46.34
CA TYR A 158 1.85 5.88 45.01
C TYR A 158 0.92 7.11 45.06
N ASP A 159 -0.22 7.03 45.75
CA ASP A 159 -1.19 8.15 45.80
C ASP A 159 -0.60 9.38 46.49
N ILE A 160 0.23 9.17 47.52
CA ILE A 160 0.92 10.26 48.22
C ILE A 160 2.00 10.86 47.32
N MET A 161 2.77 10.01 46.63
CA MET A 161 3.76 10.44 45.65
C MET A 161 3.12 11.31 44.56
N ILE A 162 2.00 10.88 43.97
CA ILE A 162 1.28 11.68 42.97
C ILE A 162 0.88 13.04 43.53
N LYS A 163 0.27 13.11 44.73
CA LYS A 163 -0.07 14.40 45.37
C LYS A 163 1.14 15.30 45.62
N ILE A 164 2.28 14.74 46.03
CA ILE A 164 3.54 15.47 46.19
C ILE A 164 4.03 15.99 44.84
N MET A 165 4.03 15.15 43.80
CA MET A 165 4.46 15.52 42.45
C MET A 165 3.56 16.58 41.81
N THR A 166 2.24 16.54 42.03
CA THR A 166 1.32 17.60 41.58
C THR A 166 1.65 18.96 42.22
N ASN A 167 2.25 18.96 43.42
CA ASN A 167 2.66 20.17 44.14
C ASN A 167 4.16 20.47 44.03
N ILE A 168 4.88 19.80 43.12
CA ILE A 168 6.34 19.88 43.06
C ILE A 168 6.84 21.30 42.77
N ASP A 169 6.11 22.09 41.99
CA ASP A 169 6.45 23.50 41.73
C ASP A 169 6.48 24.30 43.03
N VAL A 170 5.45 24.16 43.87
CA VAL A 170 5.36 24.85 45.17
C VAL A 170 6.48 24.40 46.10
N LEU A 171 6.73 23.09 46.19
CA LEU A 171 7.77 22.54 47.06
C LEU A 171 9.18 22.93 46.61
N SER A 172 9.43 22.87 45.30
CA SER A 172 10.71 23.24 44.71
C SER A 172 11.00 24.74 44.84
N ASN A 173 10.00 25.60 44.74
CA ASN A 173 10.17 27.06 44.87
C ASN A 173 10.32 27.54 46.32
N ALA A 174 10.04 26.69 47.30
CA ALA A 174 10.22 27.03 48.72
C ALA A 174 11.70 26.98 49.17
N PHE A 175 12.62 26.49 48.33
CA PHE A 175 14.05 26.50 48.63
C PHE A 175 14.69 27.87 48.37
N GLU A 176 15.37 28.43 49.37
CA GLU A 176 16.18 29.64 49.22
C GLU A 176 17.52 29.34 48.52
N ASN A 177 18.08 28.15 48.75
CA ASN A 177 19.36 27.73 48.19
C ASN A 177 19.16 26.87 46.93
N GLN A 178 19.59 27.39 45.78
CA GLN A 178 19.47 26.73 44.48
C GLN A 178 20.19 25.36 44.40
N HIS A 179 21.26 25.14 45.16
CA HIS A 179 21.97 23.86 45.16
C HIS A 179 21.11 22.74 45.76
N TYR A 180 20.46 23.00 46.90
CA TYR A 180 19.58 22.04 47.56
C TYR A 180 18.27 21.84 46.79
N GLN A 181 17.75 22.90 46.16
CA GLN A 181 16.64 22.82 45.22
C GLN A 181 16.95 21.87 44.06
N ALA A 182 18.11 22.05 43.41
CA ALA A 182 18.54 21.22 42.30
C ALA A 182 18.67 19.75 42.70
N MET A 183 19.30 19.48 43.85
CA MET A 183 19.36 18.11 44.36
C MET A 183 17.97 17.53 44.64
N PHE A 184 17.07 18.33 45.22
CA PHE A 184 15.70 17.86 45.49
C PHE A 184 14.98 17.46 44.21
N ILE A 185 15.07 18.31 43.19
CA ILE A 185 14.53 18.02 41.86
C ILE A 185 15.13 16.71 41.30
N ASP A 186 16.44 16.50 41.41
CA ASP A 186 17.09 15.27 40.93
C ASP A 186 16.54 14.00 41.61
N TYR A 187 16.37 14.05 42.93
CA TYR A 187 15.80 12.91 43.67
C TYR A 187 14.34 12.66 43.28
N MET A 188 13.53 13.71 43.12
CA MET A 188 12.13 13.58 42.72
C MET A 188 11.97 13.06 41.29
N ILE A 189 12.85 13.48 40.38
CA ILE A 189 12.94 12.91 39.04
C ILE A 189 13.31 11.42 39.15
N SER A 190 14.35 11.08 39.91
CA SER A 190 14.75 9.68 40.13
C SER A 190 13.58 8.81 40.64
N VAL A 191 12.80 9.33 41.58
CA VAL A 191 11.57 8.69 42.08
C VAL A 191 10.60 8.40 40.93
N CYS A 192 10.31 9.37 40.06
CA CYS A 192 9.41 9.15 38.93
C CYS A 192 9.87 8.00 38.04
N PHE A 193 11.17 7.93 37.74
CA PHE A 193 11.74 6.91 36.85
C PHE A 193 11.93 5.53 37.50
N GLN A 194 11.81 5.41 38.83
CA GLN A 194 11.81 4.13 39.54
C GLN A 194 10.45 3.43 39.51
N GLN A 195 9.39 4.15 39.15
CA GLN A 195 8.03 3.60 39.11
C GLN A 195 7.79 2.77 37.85
N VAL A 196 6.87 1.81 37.95
CA VAL A 196 6.53 0.86 36.88
C VAL A 196 6.01 1.56 35.61
N SER A 197 5.33 2.71 35.76
CA SER A 197 4.78 3.46 34.63
C SER A 197 5.06 4.95 34.73
N ILE A 198 6.12 5.40 34.06
CA ILE A 198 6.47 6.83 33.97
C ILE A 198 5.36 7.64 33.29
N TYR A 199 4.72 7.08 32.27
CA TYR A 199 3.68 7.75 31.50
C TYR A 199 2.45 8.06 32.35
N ARG A 200 2.10 7.16 33.28
CA ARG A 200 1.03 7.40 34.25
C ARG A 200 1.35 8.57 35.18
N ILE A 201 2.60 8.72 35.61
CA ILE A 201 3.02 9.84 36.46
C ILE A 201 3.00 11.16 35.69
N ILE A 202 3.48 11.15 34.45
CA ILE A 202 3.44 12.33 33.58
C ILE A 202 1.99 12.83 33.49
N TYR A 203 1.06 11.91 33.22
CA TYR A 203 -0.35 12.21 33.09
C TYR A 203 -0.99 12.64 34.42
N GLU A 204 -0.86 11.87 35.49
CA GLU A 204 -1.58 12.15 36.74
C GLU A 204 -1.00 13.32 37.54
N ALA A 205 0.31 13.57 37.43
CA ALA A 205 0.99 14.54 38.30
C ALA A 205 1.70 15.69 37.58
N LEU A 206 2.25 15.48 36.38
CA LEU A 206 3.19 16.43 35.77
C LEU A 206 2.62 17.26 34.61
N ILE A 207 1.35 17.06 34.23
CA ILE A 207 0.71 17.81 33.12
C ILE A 207 0.86 19.33 33.30
N ASN A 208 0.66 19.81 34.54
CA ASN A 208 0.61 21.23 34.90
C ASN A 208 1.94 21.79 35.41
N LEU A 209 3.03 21.04 35.28
CA LEU A 209 4.35 21.42 35.76
C LEU A 209 4.88 22.67 35.03
N ARG A 210 5.38 23.66 35.79
CA ARG A 210 5.91 24.93 35.27
C ARG A 210 7.36 25.21 35.66
N ASN A 211 7.91 24.54 36.67
CA ASN A 211 9.29 24.81 37.10
C ASN A 211 10.30 24.46 35.97
N PRO A 212 11.05 25.45 35.45
CA PRO A 212 11.92 25.24 34.29
C PRO A 212 13.09 24.28 34.59
N LEU A 213 13.67 24.37 35.79
CA LEU A 213 14.78 23.51 36.21
C LEU A 213 14.33 22.04 36.28
N PHE A 214 13.12 21.78 36.79
CA PHE A 214 12.55 20.44 36.79
C PHE A 214 12.30 19.95 35.36
N LEU A 215 11.66 20.78 34.52
CA LEU A 215 11.37 20.43 33.13
C LEU A 215 12.64 20.03 32.36
N ASP A 216 13.71 20.82 32.44
CA ASP A 216 14.94 20.55 31.69
C ASP A 216 15.68 19.30 32.18
N ARG A 217 15.74 19.09 33.50
CA ARG A 217 16.33 17.87 34.07
C ARG A 217 15.51 16.62 33.76
N PHE A 218 14.18 16.73 33.83
CA PHE A 218 13.28 15.63 33.50
C PHE A 218 13.39 15.25 32.01
N LYS A 219 13.42 16.23 31.10
CA LYS A 219 13.66 16.00 29.66
C LYS A 219 14.97 15.24 29.43
N SER A 220 16.05 15.66 30.09
CA SER A 220 17.37 15.03 29.95
C SER A 220 17.37 13.57 30.40
N GLU A 221 16.76 13.28 31.55
CA GLU A 221 16.63 11.91 32.07
C GLU A 221 15.67 11.05 31.23
N PHE A 222 14.59 11.64 30.71
CA PHE A 222 13.69 10.96 29.79
C PHE A 222 14.40 10.59 28.48
N ALA A 223 15.21 11.51 27.95
CA ALA A 223 15.98 11.32 26.73
C ALA A 223 16.96 10.15 26.86
N SER A 224 17.67 10.06 28.00
CA SER A 224 18.67 9.03 28.26
C SER A 224 18.04 7.64 28.42
N LYS A 225 16.89 7.54 29.10
CA LYS A 225 16.23 6.27 29.43
C LYS A 225 15.31 5.73 28.34
N TYR A 226 14.52 6.60 27.70
CA TYR A 226 13.44 6.16 26.79
C TYR A 226 13.68 6.50 25.33
N LEU A 227 14.48 7.52 25.02
CA LEU A 227 14.75 7.93 23.64
C LEU A 227 16.09 7.42 23.10
N ASN A 228 16.80 6.57 23.84
CA ASN A 228 17.99 5.88 23.35
C ASN A 228 17.62 4.55 22.67
N ILE A 229 16.69 4.62 21.72
CA ILE A 229 16.22 3.49 20.91
C ILE A 229 16.53 3.74 19.43
N PRO A 230 16.64 2.70 18.59
CA PRO A 230 16.80 2.88 17.15
C PRO A 230 15.68 3.75 16.56
N GLN A 231 16.03 4.63 15.61
CA GLN A 231 15.07 5.56 15.00
C GLN A 231 13.88 4.84 14.35
N ASP A 232 14.11 3.67 13.74
CA ASP A 232 13.05 2.87 13.13
C ASP A 232 11.97 2.46 14.14
N ARG A 233 12.35 2.17 15.39
CA ARG A 233 11.37 1.89 16.45
C ARG A 233 10.60 3.14 16.86
N LEU A 234 11.26 4.31 16.86
CA LEU A 234 10.62 5.59 17.16
C LEU A 234 9.63 6.02 16.07
N LYS A 235 9.84 5.59 14.81
CA LYS A 235 8.91 5.79 13.69
C LYS A 235 7.70 4.85 13.72
N GLN A 236 7.76 3.73 14.44
CA GLN A 236 6.64 2.77 14.53
C GLN A 236 5.58 3.25 15.54
N LEU A 237 4.73 4.18 15.13
CA LEU A 237 3.71 4.79 15.98
C LEU A 237 2.56 3.85 16.37
N SER A 238 2.48 2.65 15.79
CA SER A 238 1.55 1.60 16.21
C SER A 238 2.06 0.77 17.39
N SER A 239 3.35 0.85 17.73
CA SER A 239 3.95 0.04 18.79
C SER A 239 3.71 0.64 20.16
N ARG A 240 3.24 -0.18 21.10
CA ARG A 240 3.11 0.19 22.53
C ARG A 240 4.46 0.35 23.23
N GLU A 241 5.55 -0.13 22.63
CA GLU A 241 6.90 0.10 23.16
C GLU A 241 7.46 1.47 22.74
N ASN A 242 6.84 2.12 21.76
CA ASN A 242 7.30 3.40 21.27
C ASN A 242 6.93 4.52 22.26
N PRO A 243 7.90 5.26 22.83
CA PRO A 243 7.60 6.35 23.74
C PRO A 243 6.75 7.45 23.09
N LEU A 244 6.91 7.69 21.79
CA LEU A 244 6.17 8.72 21.07
C LEU A 244 4.68 8.38 20.95
N TYR A 245 4.32 7.09 20.87
CA TYR A 245 2.92 6.64 20.88
C TYR A 245 2.20 7.10 22.16
N HIS A 246 2.82 6.88 23.33
CA HIS A 246 2.24 7.28 24.62
C HIS A 246 2.17 8.80 24.76
N LEU A 247 3.19 9.51 24.30
CA LEU A 247 3.22 10.98 24.36
C LEU A 247 2.14 11.61 23.48
N ILE A 248 1.94 11.12 22.24
CA ILE A 248 0.85 11.58 21.36
C ILE A 248 -0.52 11.32 21.99
N ALA A 249 -0.72 10.12 22.57
CA ALA A 249 -1.96 9.79 23.26
C ALA A 249 -2.25 10.74 24.43
N MET A 250 -1.22 11.07 25.22
CA MET A 250 -1.34 12.05 26.30
C MET A 250 -1.62 13.46 25.78
N ASP A 251 -0.96 13.91 24.72
CA ASP A 251 -1.20 15.24 24.15
C ASP A 251 -2.66 15.43 23.73
N LYS A 252 -3.25 14.41 23.11
CA LYS A 252 -4.68 14.36 22.77
C LYS A 252 -5.58 14.49 23.99
N GLN A 253 -5.30 13.73 25.05
CA GLN A 253 -6.08 13.77 26.29
C GLN A 253 -5.95 15.11 27.02
N CYS A 254 -4.81 15.79 26.88
CA CYS A 254 -4.53 17.07 27.50
C CYS A 254 -4.86 18.28 26.59
N HIS A 255 -5.45 18.05 25.41
CA HIS A 255 -5.76 19.08 24.42
C HIS A 255 -4.56 20.00 24.10
N SER A 256 -3.35 19.42 24.02
CA SER A 256 -2.09 20.12 23.77
C SER A 256 -1.74 21.26 24.75
N GLN A 257 -2.26 21.21 25.98
CA GLN A 257 -2.01 22.23 27.01
C GLN A 257 -0.76 21.96 27.85
N SER A 258 -0.23 20.73 27.86
CA SER A 258 0.92 20.37 28.70
C SER A 258 2.26 20.76 28.07
N GLN A 259 2.96 21.70 28.70
CA GLN A 259 4.31 22.11 28.28
C GLN A 259 5.32 20.94 28.33
N LEU A 260 5.22 20.09 29.35
CA LEU A 260 6.11 18.93 29.49
C LEU A 260 5.89 17.94 28.34
N VAL A 261 4.65 17.52 28.08
CA VAL A 261 4.34 16.55 27.02
C VAL A 261 4.77 17.09 25.65
N SER A 262 4.43 18.34 25.34
CA SER A 262 4.84 19.01 24.10
C SER A 262 6.38 19.04 23.94
N SER A 263 7.11 19.35 25.02
CA SER A 263 8.58 19.35 25.02
C SER A 263 9.17 17.96 24.78
N LEU A 264 8.57 16.92 25.37
CA LEU A 264 9.02 15.53 25.18
C LEU A 264 8.73 15.03 23.76
N ILE A 265 7.59 15.42 23.17
CA ILE A 265 7.28 15.14 21.76
C ILE A 265 8.28 15.82 20.84
N GLN A 266 8.56 17.12 21.04
CA GLN A 266 9.58 17.84 20.27
C GLN A 266 10.95 17.14 20.37
N LEU A 267 11.35 16.74 21.58
CA LEU A 267 12.62 16.08 21.82
C LEU A 267 12.70 14.71 21.10
N ALA A 268 11.62 13.93 21.10
CA ALA A 268 11.53 12.68 20.35
C ALA A 268 11.54 12.92 18.83
N ALA A 269 10.74 13.88 18.35
CA ALA A 269 10.65 14.25 16.94
C ALA A 269 12.01 14.71 16.37
N ASN A 270 12.80 15.44 17.15
CA ASN A 270 14.14 15.89 16.76
C ASN A 270 15.13 14.74 16.50
N LYS A 271 14.86 13.53 17.00
CA LYS A 271 15.69 12.34 16.72
C LYS A 271 15.26 11.58 15.47
N ILE A 272 14.09 11.90 14.90
CA ILE A 272 13.58 11.21 13.72
C ILE A 272 14.17 11.87 12.47
N GLN A 273 14.89 11.09 11.67
CA GLN A 273 15.29 11.47 10.32
C GLN A 273 14.40 10.76 9.32
N ILE A 274 13.86 11.50 8.35
CA ILE A 274 12.98 10.97 7.32
C ILE A 274 13.67 11.12 5.98
N THR A 275 13.83 10.01 5.26
CA THR A 275 14.38 10.02 3.89
C THR A 275 13.26 10.17 2.85
N ILE A 276 13.63 10.61 1.65
CA ILE A 276 12.69 10.75 0.53
C ILE A 276 12.04 9.40 0.17
N ASP A 277 12.79 8.31 0.21
CA ASP A 277 12.27 6.96 -0.04
C ASP A 277 11.22 6.55 0.99
N GLU A 278 11.42 6.90 2.26
CA GLU A 278 10.43 6.66 3.31
C GLU A 278 9.16 7.48 3.10
N ILE A 279 9.30 8.74 2.67
CA ILE A 279 8.16 9.57 2.31
C ILE A 279 7.39 8.93 1.16
N LEU A 280 8.06 8.60 0.05
CA LEU A 280 7.40 8.01 -1.10
C LEU A 280 6.70 6.69 -0.73
N ARG A 281 7.38 5.85 0.05
CA ARG A 281 6.81 4.59 0.56
C ARG A 281 5.56 4.83 1.40
N ASP A 282 5.62 5.71 2.39
CA ASP A 282 4.54 5.88 3.37
C ASP A 282 3.40 6.77 2.86
N THR A 283 3.62 7.58 1.82
CA THR A 283 2.63 8.51 1.27
C THR A 283 2.08 8.11 -0.08
N PHE A 284 2.73 7.17 -0.78
CA PHE A 284 2.30 6.71 -2.09
C PHE A 284 2.32 5.19 -2.20
N GLU A 285 3.45 4.51 -1.98
CA GLU A 285 3.57 3.08 -2.32
C GLU A 285 2.83 2.13 -1.36
N ARG A 286 2.82 2.44 -0.06
CA ARG A 286 2.19 1.67 1.03
C ARG A 286 1.51 2.61 2.04
N PRO A 287 0.48 3.35 1.59
CA PRO A 287 -0.12 4.41 2.38
C PRO A 287 -0.97 3.82 3.52
N VAL A 288 -0.60 4.10 4.77
CA VAL A 288 -1.34 3.66 5.96
C VAL A 288 -1.49 4.78 6.98
N ARG A 289 -2.62 4.86 7.68
CA ARG A 289 -2.88 5.90 8.69
C ARG A 289 -1.95 5.83 9.89
N THR A 290 -1.39 4.66 10.15
CA THR A 290 -0.45 4.41 11.24
C THR A 290 1.00 4.72 10.87
N SER A 291 1.27 5.20 9.64
CA SER A 291 2.63 5.57 9.23
C SER A 291 3.12 6.79 10.00
N CYS A 292 4.44 6.88 10.18
CA CYS A 292 5.05 8.03 10.83
C CYS A 292 4.72 9.32 10.07
N ILE A 293 4.79 9.29 8.73
CA ILE A 293 4.54 10.46 7.89
C ILE A 293 3.10 10.95 8.01
N TYR A 294 2.13 10.04 7.99
CA TYR A 294 0.72 10.41 8.13
C TYR A 294 0.46 11.09 9.47
N ALA A 295 1.00 10.53 10.56
CA ALA A 295 0.87 11.13 11.88
C ALA A 295 1.54 12.50 11.97
N VAL A 296 2.77 12.64 11.45
CA VAL A 296 3.50 13.93 11.43
C VAL A 296 2.71 15.01 10.68
N LEU A 297 2.01 14.66 9.60
CA LEU A 297 1.24 15.62 8.82
C LEU A 297 -0.06 16.06 9.50
N PHE A 298 -0.76 15.13 10.17
CA PHE A 298 -2.16 15.33 10.58
C PHE A 298 -2.42 15.31 12.09
N GLU A 299 -1.47 14.88 12.93
CA GLU A 299 -1.62 14.95 14.38
C GLU A 299 -1.23 16.34 14.90
N ASP A 300 -2.07 16.89 15.79
CA ASP A 300 -1.98 18.28 16.24
C ASP A 300 -0.67 18.61 16.95
N CYS A 301 -0.11 17.64 17.68
CA CYS A 301 1.16 17.78 18.39
C CYS A 301 2.35 18.05 17.47
N PHE A 302 2.26 17.73 16.17
CA PHE A 302 3.32 18.01 15.19
C PHE A 302 3.15 19.34 14.46
N LYS A 303 2.03 20.05 14.63
CA LYS A 303 1.67 21.23 13.81
C LYS A 303 2.78 22.28 13.71
N ASN A 304 3.48 22.52 14.82
CA ASN A 304 4.50 23.56 14.97
C ASN A 304 5.94 23.00 15.03
N LEU A 305 6.14 21.70 14.80
CA LEU A 305 7.46 21.08 14.90
C LEU A 305 8.19 21.15 13.56
N THR A 306 9.51 21.34 13.62
CA THR A 306 10.40 21.37 12.44
C THR A 306 10.31 20.10 11.59
N LEU A 307 10.12 18.94 12.21
CA LEU A 307 9.94 17.65 11.51
C LEU A 307 8.80 17.69 10.49
N ARG A 308 7.67 18.34 10.85
CA ARG A 308 6.52 18.46 9.94
C ARG A 308 6.84 19.33 8.74
N GLN A 309 7.57 20.43 8.95
CA GLN A 309 8.01 21.29 7.86
C GLN A 309 8.94 20.55 6.91
N ILE A 310 9.92 19.79 7.43
CA ILE A 310 10.84 18.96 6.63
C ILE A 310 10.05 17.98 5.73
N VAL A 311 9.04 17.31 6.30
CA VAL A 311 8.18 16.38 5.53
C VAL A 311 7.39 17.12 4.45
N ILE A 312 6.82 18.28 4.77
CA ILE A 312 6.09 19.10 3.79
C ILE A 312 7.01 19.54 2.65
N ASP A 313 8.21 20.03 2.95
CA ASP A 313 9.16 20.51 1.94
C ASP A 313 9.60 19.38 0.99
N GLN A 314 9.87 18.19 1.53
CA GLN A 314 10.21 17.02 0.71
C GLN A 314 9.01 16.55 -0.15
N LEU A 315 7.79 16.59 0.38
CA LEU A 315 6.58 16.27 -0.38
C LEU A 315 6.32 17.30 -1.49
N LEU A 316 6.55 18.58 -1.24
CA LEU A 316 6.46 19.63 -2.26
C LEU A 316 7.49 19.43 -3.37
N ALA A 317 8.71 19.02 -3.04
CA ALA A 317 9.72 18.68 -4.03
C ALA A 317 9.28 17.49 -4.92
N LEU A 318 8.70 16.45 -4.31
CA LEU A 318 8.14 15.32 -5.06
C LEU A 318 6.95 15.73 -5.95
N TRP A 319 6.06 16.59 -5.45
CA TRP A 319 4.94 17.11 -6.23
C TRP A 319 5.44 17.86 -7.47
N ASN A 320 6.41 18.76 -7.30
CA ASN A 320 6.98 19.52 -8.42
C ASN A 320 7.68 18.61 -9.42
N ALA A 321 8.43 17.60 -8.94
CA ALA A 321 9.04 16.60 -9.81
C ALA A 321 7.97 15.83 -10.61
N TRP A 322 6.82 15.50 -10.01
CA TRP A 322 5.73 14.86 -10.76
C TRP A 322 5.04 15.78 -11.77
N GLU A 323 4.95 17.08 -11.51
CA GLU A 323 4.43 18.03 -12.51
C GLU A 323 5.40 18.21 -13.69
N GLU A 324 6.69 18.32 -13.41
CA GLU A 324 7.73 18.58 -14.41
C GLU A 324 8.12 17.31 -15.17
N GLU A 325 8.48 16.25 -14.45
CA GLU A 325 8.99 15.00 -15.03
C GLU A 325 7.87 13.98 -15.24
N GLY A 326 6.82 13.98 -14.41
CA GLY A 326 5.76 12.97 -14.45
C GLY A 326 5.99 11.80 -13.50
N PHE A 327 5.01 10.90 -13.42
CA PHE A 327 5.10 9.70 -12.60
C PHE A 327 5.96 8.61 -13.24
N ARG A 328 6.56 7.77 -12.40
CA ARG A 328 7.10 6.48 -12.83
C ARG A 328 5.98 5.50 -13.14
N ALA A 329 6.21 4.62 -14.10
CA ALA A 329 5.21 3.65 -14.52
C ALA A 329 4.77 2.71 -13.38
N ASN A 330 5.71 2.26 -12.54
CA ASN A 330 5.40 1.43 -11.38
C ASN A 330 4.50 2.14 -10.35
N GLN A 331 4.62 3.46 -10.18
CA GLN A 331 3.76 4.26 -9.31
C GLN A 331 2.32 4.30 -9.85
N LEU A 332 2.15 4.51 -11.16
CA LEU A 332 0.82 4.47 -11.80
C LEU A 332 0.18 3.08 -11.72
N LEU A 333 0.99 2.02 -11.87
CA LEU A 333 0.52 0.64 -11.69
C LEU A 333 0.13 0.34 -10.24
N ALA A 334 0.86 0.87 -9.25
CA ALA A 334 0.52 0.75 -7.85
C ALA A 334 -0.83 1.43 -7.55
N TRP A 335 -1.06 2.64 -8.07
CA TRP A 335 -2.32 3.37 -7.92
C TRP A 335 -3.55 2.55 -8.37
N LYS A 336 -3.44 1.84 -9.50
CA LYS A 336 -4.50 0.95 -9.99
C LYS A 336 -4.84 -0.17 -9.01
N LYS A 337 -3.86 -0.65 -8.25
CA LYS A 337 -3.99 -1.76 -7.29
C LYS A 337 -4.43 -1.33 -5.89
N PHE A 338 -4.36 -0.05 -5.55
CA PHE A 338 -4.78 0.43 -4.23
C PHE A 338 -6.24 0.13 -3.94
N SER A 339 -6.49 -0.29 -2.71
CA SER A 339 -7.81 -0.32 -2.08
C SER A 339 -8.40 1.08 -1.95
N GLN A 340 -9.71 1.16 -1.66
CA GLN A 340 -10.38 2.44 -1.47
C GLN A 340 -9.80 3.23 -0.29
N GLU A 341 -9.41 2.55 0.81
CA GLU A 341 -8.82 3.22 1.97
C GLU A 341 -7.44 3.80 1.64
N GLU A 342 -6.58 3.04 0.97
CA GLU A 342 -5.25 3.50 0.53
C GLU A 342 -5.38 4.74 -0.37
N ARG A 343 -6.31 4.72 -1.34
CA ARG A 343 -6.57 5.90 -2.20
C ARG A 343 -6.98 7.13 -1.42
N LEU A 344 -7.87 6.97 -0.42
CA LEU A 344 -8.29 8.09 0.43
C LEU A 344 -7.13 8.66 1.25
N ILE A 345 -6.19 7.83 1.70
CA ILE A 345 -5.00 8.28 2.43
C ILE A 345 -4.08 9.08 1.50
N VAL A 346 -3.77 8.54 0.32
CA VAL A 346 -2.95 9.22 -0.70
C VAL A 346 -3.60 10.55 -1.09
N GLN A 347 -4.88 10.55 -1.44
CA GLN A 347 -5.63 11.76 -1.76
C GLN A 347 -5.57 12.78 -0.62
N ARG A 348 -5.78 12.36 0.62
CA ARG A 348 -5.73 13.27 1.77
C ARG A 348 -4.35 13.92 1.94
N ILE A 349 -3.28 13.12 1.84
CA ILE A 349 -1.90 13.62 1.93
C ILE A 349 -1.63 14.60 0.79
N TRP A 350 -1.85 14.17 -0.44
CA TRP A 350 -1.42 14.93 -1.61
C TRP A 350 -2.33 16.10 -1.95
N ASN A 351 -3.62 16.07 -1.57
CA ASN A 351 -4.46 17.27 -1.63
C ASN A 351 -4.03 18.30 -0.57
N PHE A 352 -3.64 17.88 0.63
CA PHE A 352 -3.06 18.79 1.63
C PHE A 352 -1.78 19.44 1.12
N ILE A 353 -0.93 18.70 0.40
CA ILE A 353 0.29 19.24 -0.23
C ILE A 353 -0.05 20.14 -1.41
N GLY A 354 -1.02 19.78 -2.26
CA GLY A 354 -1.51 20.62 -3.34
C GLY A 354 -2.07 21.96 -2.85
N GLU A 355 -2.84 21.96 -1.76
CA GLU A 355 -3.31 23.18 -1.08
C GLU A 355 -2.15 24.04 -0.58
N LYS A 356 -1.10 23.41 0.01
CA LYS A 356 0.11 24.12 0.45
C LYS A 356 0.94 24.69 -0.69
N ALA A 357 0.90 24.06 -1.86
CA ALA A 357 1.56 24.50 -3.08
C ALA A 357 0.73 25.53 -3.88
N GLU A 358 -0.47 25.90 -3.39
CA GLU A 358 -1.45 26.74 -4.10
C GLU A 358 -1.83 26.19 -5.49
N LYS A 359 -1.82 24.86 -5.65
CA LYS A 359 -2.12 24.18 -6.90
C LYS A 359 -3.63 23.91 -6.99
N GLN A 360 -4.20 24.21 -8.15
CA GLN A 360 -5.62 23.96 -8.42
C GLN A 360 -5.90 22.50 -8.78
N SER A 361 -4.93 21.81 -9.38
CA SER A 361 -5.08 20.43 -9.83
C SER A 361 -5.01 19.44 -8.68
N ARG A 362 -5.97 18.51 -8.63
CA ARG A 362 -5.95 17.41 -7.66
C ARG A 362 -4.94 16.34 -8.09
N ILE A 363 -4.41 15.60 -7.13
CA ILE A 363 -3.47 14.50 -7.41
C ILE A 363 -4.06 13.47 -8.38
N ASP A 364 -5.37 13.19 -8.27
CA ASP A 364 -6.08 12.26 -9.15
C ASP A 364 -6.04 12.69 -10.62
N GLU A 365 -6.15 14.00 -10.88
CA GLU A 365 -6.12 14.55 -12.25
C GLU A 365 -4.73 14.42 -12.86
N LEU A 366 -3.69 14.63 -12.05
CA LEU A 366 -2.30 14.45 -12.46
C LEU A 366 -2.02 12.97 -12.77
N ILE A 367 -2.43 12.06 -11.88
CA ILE A 367 -2.31 10.61 -12.09
C ILE A 367 -3.08 10.17 -13.33
N ASP A 368 -4.32 10.61 -13.51
CA ASP A 368 -5.16 10.24 -14.65
C ASP A 368 -4.60 10.77 -15.99
N LYS A 369 -3.97 11.94 -15.98
CA LYS A 369 -3.26 12.47 -17.16
C LYS A 369 -2.08 11.57 -17.54
N HIS A 370 -1.19 11.24 -16.60
CA HIS A 370 -0.03 10.39 -16.89
C HIS A 370 -0.41 8.94 -17.17
N ARG A 371 -1.49 8.44 -16.56
CA ARG A 371 -2.05 7.12 -16.88
C ARG A 371 -2.53 7.04 -18.33
N ARG A 372 -3.22 8.08 -18.82
CA ARG A 372 -3.66 8.12 -20.24
C ARG A 372 -2.47 8.10 -21.21
N ASP A 373 -1.40 8.85 -20.90
CA ASP A 373 -0.17 8.82 -21.70
C ASP A 373 0.49 7.42 -21.69
N MET A 374 0.60 6.79 -20.50
CA MET A 374 1.11 5.43 -20.37
C MET A 374 0.26 4.42 -21.17
N GLU A 375 -1.07 4.50 -21.08
CA GLU A 375 -2.00 3.61 -21.77
C GLU A 375 -1.91 3.78 -23.30
N GLN A 376 -1.78 5.02 -23.79
CA GLN A 376 -1.55 5.29 -25.22
C GLN A 376 -0.26 4.63 -25.72
N LYS A 377 0.83 4.74 -24.95
CA LYS A 377 2.11 4.11 -25.28
C LYS A 377 2.02 2.58 -25.31
N ILE A 378 1.30 1.98 -24.36
CA ILE A 378 1.03 0.52 -24.34
C ILE A 378 0.21 0.12 -25.57
N GLN A 379 -0.86 0.85 -25.89
CA GLN A 379 -1.71 0.56 -27.05
C GLN A 379 -0.94 0.66 -28.37
N ILE A 380 -0.05 1.65 -28.52
CA ILE A 380 0.81 1.78 -29.70
C ILE A 380 1.74 0.55 -29.81
N LYS A 381 2.39 0.16 -28.71
CA LYS A 381 3.23 -1.04 -28.68
C LYS A 381 2.46 -2.30 -29.09
N GLU A 382 1.28 -2.53 -28.51
CA GLU A 382 0.45 -3.69 -28.83
C GLU A 382 -0.02 -3.72 -30.28
N LYS A 383 -0.51 -2.58 -30.81
CA LYS A 383 -0.94 -2.45 -32.20
C LYS A 383 0.19 -2.76 -33.17
N ILE A 384 1.37 -2.19 -32.94
CA ILE A 384 2.52 -2.37 -33.82
C ILE A 384 3.04 -3.79 -33.76
N THR A 385 3.13 -4.38 -32.55
CA THR A 385 3.52 -5.79 -32.38
C THR A 385 2.64 -6.71 -33.23
N LYS A 386 1.31 -6.56 -33.11
CA LYS A 386 0.35 -7.35 -33.91
C LYS A 386 0.48 -7.12 -35.41
N CYS A 387 0.68 -5.87 -35.83
CA CYS A 387 0.88 -5.53 -37.23
C CYS A 387 2.11 -6.25 -37.81
N LEU A 388 3.24 -6.21 -37.08
CA LEU A 388 4.48 -6.88 -37.50
C LEU A 388 4.33 -8.41 -37.53
N GLU A 389 3.59 -9.00 -36.59
CA GLU A 389 3.31 -10.44 -36.56
C GLU A 389 2.43 -10.92 -37.73
N ILE A 390 1.51 -10.08 -38.19
CA ILE A 390 0.58 -10.42 -39.28
C ILE A 390 1.21 -10.15 -40.65
N TYR A 391 1.72 -8.93 -40.86
CA TYR A 391 2.07 -8.46 -42.20
C TYR A 391 3.53 -8.65 -42.56
N CYS A 392 4.43 -8.63 -41.57
CA CYS A 392 5.89 -8.57 -41.76
C CYS A 392 6.59 -9.87 -41.35
N ARG A 393 5.92 -11.04 -41.43
CA ARG A 393 6.44 -12.33 -40.92
C ARG A 393 7.86 -12.65 -41.36
N ASN A 394 8.19 -12.34 -42.62
CA ASN A 394 9.46 -12.69 -43.25
C ASN A 394 10.41 -11.48 -43.43
N ALA A 395 10.08 -10.31 -42.87
CA ALA A 395 10.88 -9.10 -43.05
C ALA A 395 12.25 -9.21 -42.36
N CYS A 396 13.30 -8.73 -43.02
CA CYS A 396 14.68 -8.83 -42.53
C CYS A 396 14.95 -8.04 -41.23
N ASP A 397 14.22 -6.94 -41.02
CA ASP A 397 14.36 -6.02 -39.89
C ASP A 397 13.24 -6.16 -38.83
N LYS A 398 12.35 -7.16 -38.96
CA LYS A 398 11.25 -7.40 -38.00
C LYS A 398 11.75 -7.50 -36.56
N GLN A 399 12.82 -8.26 -36.35
CA GLN A 399 13.37 -8.49 -35.01
C GLN A 399 13.88 -7.19 -34.38
N LEU A 400 14.48 -6.29 -35.18
CA LEU A 400 14.93 -4.99 -34.72
C LEU A 400 13.76 -4.18 -34.13
N TYR A 401 12.62 -4.13 -34.81
CA TYR A 401 11.43 -3.45 -34.28
C TYR A 401 10.88 -4.11 -33.00
N LEU A 402 10.86 -5.45 -32.94
CA LEU A 402 10.43 -6.16 -31.73
C LEU A 402 11.35 -5.91 -30.54
N ASP A 403 12.66 -5.83 -30.77
CA ASP A 403 13.65 -5.51 -29.74
C ASP A 403 13.44 -4.07 -29.22
N VAL A 404 13.21 -3.11 -30.12
CA VAL A 404 12.88 -1.71 -29.76
C VAL A 404 11.57 -1.64 -28.94
N LEU A 405 10.54 -2.39 -29.31
CA LEU A 405 9.28 -2.47 -28.56
C LEU A 405 9.45 -3.16 -27.19
N SER A 406 10.33 -4.15 -27.10
CA SER A 406 10.68 -4.83 -25.85
C SER A 406 11.45 -3.91 -24.89
N GLU A 407 12.39 -3.11 -25.42
CA GLU A 407 13.07 -2.07 -24.65
C GLU A 407 12.07 -1.02 -24.14
N MET A 408 11.16 -0.57 -25.01
CA MET A 408 10.07 0.35 -24.62
C MET A 408 9.18 -0.25 -23.53
N GLU A 409 8.84 -1.54 -23.60
CA GLU A 409 8.09 -2.24 -22.55
C GLU A 409 8.86 -2.28 -21.22
N THR A 410 10.17 -2.53 -21.28
CA THR A 410 11.03 -2.54 -20.10
C THR A 410 11.05 -1.17 -19.43
N LYS A 411 11.20 -0.10 -20.22
CA LYS A 411 11.09 1.28 -19.73
C LYS A 411 9.69 1.57 -19.16
N LEU A 412 8.62 1.11 -19.79
CA LEU A 412 7.24 1.22 -19.30
C LEU A 412 6.95 0.42 -18.03
N LYS A 413 7.91 -0.32 -17.47
CA LYS A 413 7.77 -0.99 -16.16
C LYS A 413 8.40 -0.19 -15.03
N SER A 414 9.44 0.61 -15.28
CA SER A 414 10.26 1.25 -14.24
C SER A 414 10.42 2.76 -14.38
N ASP A 415 10.39 3.28 -15.60
CA ASP A 415 10.87 4.63 -15.90
C ASP A 415 9.75 5.66 -15.78
N ILE A 416 10.16 6.93 -15.83
CA ILE A 416 9.26 8.08 -15.83
C ILE A 416 8.49 8.10 -17.14
N VAL A 417 7.15 8.04 -17.08
CA VAL A 417 6.32 7.86 -18.28
C VAL A 417 6.57 8.95 -19.32
N ARG A 418 6.76 10.20 -18.90
CA ARG A 418 7.00 11.33 -19.81
C ARG A 418 8.33 11.23 -20.56
N SER A 419 9.36 10.63 -19.95
CA SER A 419 10.68 10.49 -20.59
C SER A 419 10.71 9.34 -21.60
N ILE A 420 9.74 8.42 -21.54
CA ILE A 420 9.58 7.35 -22.52
C ILE A 420 9.03 7.95 -23.81
N MET A 421 9.94 8.25 -24.73
CA MET A 421 9.60 8.66 -26.08
C MET A 421 9.28 7.44 -26.93
N ILE A 422 8.28 7.55 -27.79
CA ILE A 422 8.07 6.57 -28.87
C ILE A 422 9.24 6.77 -29.85
N PRO A 423 10.05 5.72 -30.12
CA PRO A 423 11.17 5.82 -31.06
C PRO A 423 10.70 6.24 -32.45
N ASP A 424 11.53 6.98 -33.19
CA ASP A 424 11.12 7.53 -34.48
C ASP A 424 10.88 6.43 -35.52
N GLU A 425 11.61 5.33 -35.43
CA GLU A 425 11.41 4.11 -36.23
C GLU A 425 9.99 3.56 -36.05
N ILE A 426 9.48 3.57 -34.81
CA ILE A 426 8.13 3.12 -34.46
C ILE A 426 7.09 4.13 -34.96
N LYS A 427 7.37 5.44 -34.87
CA LYS A 427 6.47 6.48 -35.40
C LYS A 427 6.27 6.38 -36.91
N LEU A 428 7.31 5.99 -37.66
CA LEU A 428 7.21 5.80 -39.12
C LEU A 428 6.19 4.72 -39.49
N LEU A 429 6.01 3.70 -38.65
CA LEU A 429 5.05 2.62 -38.88
C LEU A 429 3.61 3.00 -38.50
N MET A 430 3.40 3.98 -37.61
CA MET A 430 2.09 4.29 -37.03
C MET A 430 0.98 4.56 -38.07
N PRO A 431 1.18 5.41 -39.10
CA PRO A 431 0.12 5.69 -40.07
C PRO A 431 -0.37 4.44 -40.81
N LEU A 432 0.55 3.52 -41.14
CA LEU A 432 0.24 2.26 -41.81
C LEU A 432 -0.46 1.29 -40.85
N VAL A 433 0.06 1.19 -39.61
CA VAL A 433 -0.51 0.32 -38.57
C VAL A 433 -1.94 0.73 -38.24
N ASP A 434 -2.24 2.02 -38.12
CA ASP A 434 -3.60 2.50 -37.85
C ASP A 434 -4.56 2.21 -39.02
N ARG A 435 -4.09 2.25 -40.28
CA ARG A 435 -4.89 1.79 -41.44
C ARG A 435 -5.18 0.29 -41.37
N PHE A 436 -4.20 -0.53 -41.00
CA PHE A 436 -4.34 -1.99 -40.99
C PHE A 436 -5.05 -2.54 -39.74
N ALA A 437 -5.07 -1.80 -38.63
CA ALA A 437 -5.62 -2.29 -37.36
C ALA A 437 -7.10 -2.70 -37.47
N ALA A 438 -7.91 -1.95 -38.23
CA ALA A 438 -9.32 -2.30 -38.43
C ALA A 438 -9.52 -3.56 -39.30
N LEU A 439 -8.52 -3.92 -40.10
CA LEU A 439 -8.55 -5.02 -41.05
C LEU A 439 -7.91 -6.30 -40.50
N GLU A 440 -7.32 -6.22 -39.30
CA GLU A 440 -6.57 -7.31 -38.65
C GLU A 440 -7.34 -8.63 -38.73
N LYS A 441 -8.66 -8.60 -38.51
CA LYS A 441 -9.53 -9.78 -38.43
C LYS A 441 -10.34 -10.04 -39.71
N LEU A 442 -10.21 -9.21 -40.74
CA LEU A 442 -11.01 -9.33 -41.96
C LEU A 442 -10.45 -10.44 -42.87
N ASN A 443 -11.18 -11.55 -43.02
CA ASN A 443 -10.68 -12.75 -43.71
C ASN A 443 -10.55 -12.53 -45.23
N ALA A 444 -11.54 -11.87 -45.83
CA ALA A 444 -11.50 -11.42 -47.22
C ALA A 444 -10.23 -10.61 -47.53
N TRP A 445 -9.84 -9.71 -46.64
CA TRP A 445 -8.62 -8.92 -46.79
C TRP A 445 -7.36 -9.77 -46.71
N ARG A 446 -7.25 -10.66 -45.71
CA ARG A 446 -6.08 -11.54 -45.57
C ARG A 446 -5.89 -12.42 -46.81
N THR A 447 -6.97 -13.02 -47.31
CA THR A 447 -6.91 -13.88 -48.49
C THR A 447 -6.52 -13.07 -49.74
N PHE A 448 -7.15 -11.91 -49.94
CA PHE A 448 -6.81 -11.01 -51.06
C PHE A 448 -5.34 -10.56 -51.02
N LEU A 449 -4.82 -10.27 -49.83
CA LEU A 449 -3.42 -9.89 -49.63
C LEU A 449 -2.47 -11.03 -50.00
N GLU A 450 -2.75 -12.26 -49.55
CA GLU A 450 -1.92 -13.43 -49.83
C GLU A 450 -1.89 -13.78 -51.32
N GLU A 451 -3.02 -13.69 -52.01
CA GLU A 451 -3.12 -13.91 -53.46
C GLU A 451 -2.29 -12.87 -54.23
N ASN A 452 -2.45 -11.59 -53.92
CA ASN A 452 -1.73 -10.52 -54.64
C ASN A 452 -0.21 -10.53 -54.38
N ARG A 453 0.25 -11.06 -53.23
CA ARG A 453 1.68 -11.24 -52.94
C ARG A 453 2.30 -12.40 -53.71
N LYS A 454 1.56 -13.51 -53.88
CA LYS A 454 2.04 -14.65 -54.71
C LYS A 454 2.23 -14.24 -56.17
N ASP A 455 1.36 -13.38 -56.68
CA ASP A 455 1.44 -12.85 -58.04
C ASP A 455 2.62 -11.88 -58.24
N SER A 456 3.02 -11.13 -57.20
CA SER A 456 4.19 -10.25 -57.29
C SER A 456 5.51 -11.03 -57.25
N ASP A 457 5.60 -12.07 -56.43
CA ASP A 457 6.80 -12.91 -56.33
C ASP A 457 7.03 -13.72 -57.63
N ASN A 458 5.98 -14.26 -58.25
CA ASN A 458 6.07 -15.02 -59.52
C ASN A 458 6.48 -14.17 -60.74
N ASN A 459 6.25 -12.85 -60.71
CA ASN A 459 6.64 -11.96 -61.81
C ASN A 459 8.05 -11.37 -61.66
N SER A 460 8.72 -11.61 -60.52
CA SER A 460 10.05 -11.06 -60.23
C SER A 460 11.21 -11.95 -60.67
N SER A 461 10.95 -13.18 -61.14
CA SER A 461 11.99 -14.13 -61.60
C SER A 461 12.30 -14.09 -63.10
N GLU A 462 11.69 -13.19 -63.89
CA GLU A 462 12.07 -12.95 -65.29
C GLU A 462 13.07 -11.79 -65.39
N THR A 463 14.31 -11.99 -64.94
CA THR A 463 15.44 -11.17 -65.39
C THR A 463 16.15 -11.87 -66.52
N THR A 464 15.97 -11.30 -67.71
CA THR A 464 16.73 -11.53 -68.95
C THR A 464 18.24 -11.54 -68.72
N ASP A 465 18.86 -12.69 -68.95
CA ASP A 465 20.31 -12.82 -69.19
C ASP A 465 20.57 -12.73 -70.70
N PRO A 466 21.40 -11.79 -71.19
CA PRO A 466 21.80 -11.78 -72.59
C PRO A 466 23.02 -12.69 -72.78
N ASN A 467 22.80 -13.81 -73.46
CA ASN A 467 23.88 -14.62 -74.01
C ASN A 467 24.69 -13.76 -75.02
N PRO A 468 26.01 -13.90 -75.08
CA PRO A 468 26.53 -14.56 -76.27
C PRO A 468 27.69 -15.53 -75.99
N SER A 469 27.52 -16.73 -76.54
CA SER A 469 28.51 -17.56 -77.26
C SER A 469 29.99 -17.18 -77.09
N ASP A 470 30.81 -18.14 -76.64
CA ASP A 470 31.63 -18.91 -77.58
C ASP A 470 32.53 -19.96 -76.89
N ILE A 471 32.65 -21.11 -77.59
CA ILE A 471 33.89 -21.90 -77.78
C ILE A 471 34.24 -23.02 -76.76
N ILE A 472 33.89 -24.25 -77.19
CA ILE A 472 34.78 -25.40 -77.51
C ILE A 472 35.38 -26.27 -76.38
N ASP A 473 35.09 -27.56 -76.56
CA ASP A 473 35.81 -28.82 -76.34
C ASP A 473 36.00 -29.48 -74.96
N ASP A 474 35.44 -30.69 -74.94
CA ASP A 474 36.09 -31.99 -74.76
C ASP A 474 36.07 -32.72 -73.40
N GLU A 475 35.35 -33.85 -73.50
CA GLU A 475 35.72 -35.21 -73.13
C GLU A 475 35.92 -35.66 -71.66
N SER A 476 35.36 -36.87 -71.49
CA SER A 476 35.73 -37.95 -70.57
C SER A 476 34.99 -37.94 -69.22
N LEU A 477 33.96 -38.79 -69.06
CA LEU A 477 33.99 -40.24 -68.77
C LEU A 477 34.11 -40.55 -67.26
N LEU A 478 33.00 -41.09 -66.75
CA LEU A 478 32.87 -42.23 -65.82
C LEU A 478 33.90 -42.39 -64.68
N SER A 479 33.42 -42.48 -63.45
CA SER A 479 33.62 -43.72 -62.66
C SER A 479 32.77 -43.81 -61.40
N ASP A 480 32.10 -44.95 -61.29
CA ASP A 480 31.62 -45.58 -60.06
C ASP A 480 32.77 -45.85 -59.07
N ASN A 481 32.52 -45.69 -57.76
CA ASN A 481 32.40 -46.78 -56.78
C ASN A 481 32.66 -46.36 -55.32
N LYS A 482 31.64 -46.59 -54.50
CA LYS A 482 31.61 -47.43 -53.28
C LYS A 482 32.89 -47.72 -52.47
N ARG A 483 32.63 -47.70 -51.14
CA ARG A 483 33.26 -48.42 -50.00
C ARG A 483 34.51 -47.73 -49.42
N THR A 484 34.73 -47.62 -48.10
CA THR A 484 34.28 -48.42 -46.94
C THR A 484 34.66 -47.68 -45.64
N SER A 485 33.81 -47.78 -44.60
CA SER A 485 34.12 -48.20 -43.20
C SER A 485 35.27 -47.49 -42.43
N SER A 486 35.25 -47.13 -41.16
CA SER A 486 34.44 -47.35 -39.94
C SER A 486 34.97 -46.31 -38.94
N ASN A 487 34.32 -45.87 -37.87
CA ASN A 487 34.07 -46.60 -36.62
C ASN A 487 33.56 -45.56 -35.61
N SER A 488 32.56 -45.88 -34.77
CA SER A 488 32.56 -45.54 -33.32
C SER A 488 31.19 -45.78 -32.66
N TYR A 489 31.15 -46.81 -31.80
CA TYR A 489 30.45 -46.93 -30.51
C TYR A 489 28.93 -46.68 -30.34
N TYR A 490 28.21 -47.77 -30.02
CA TYR A 490 27.05 -47.83 -29.10
C TYR A 490 27.59 -47.70 -27.64
N SER A 491 26.91 -47.19 -26.60
CA SER A 491 25.49 -47.11 -26.27
C SER A 491 25.31 -46.30 -24.97
N MET A 492 24.30 -45.41 -24.88
CA MET A 492 23.13 -45.54 -23.97
C MET A 492 22.18 -44.31 -24.03
N VAL A 493 20.98 -44.54 -24.60
CA VAL A 493 19.61 -44.17 -24.12
C VAL A 493 19.25 -42.66 -23.98
N ARG A 494 18.66 -41.99 -25.01
CA ARG A 494 17.23 -41.82 -25.46
C ARG A 494 16.66 -40.42 -25.07
N PRO A 495 15.67 -39.83 -25.79
CA PRO A 495 15.05 -40.24 -27.06
C PRO A 495 15.06 -39.17 -28.18
N ALA A 496 15.22 -39.68 -29.40
CA ALA A 496 14.73 -39.22 -30.71
C ALA A 496 14.23 -37.77 -30.85
N ALA A 497 15.12 -36.90 -31.33
CA ALA A 497 14.73 -35.79 -32.20
C ALA A 497 14.34 -36.35 -33.56
N ARG A 498 13.12 -36.01 -34.02
CA ARG A 498 12.77 -36.07 -35.44
C ARG A 498 13.52 -34.92 -36.12
N ASP A 499 14.35 -35.31 -37.07
CA ASP A 499 15.08 -34.44 -37.97
C ASP A 499 14.13 -34.14 -39.13
N ASP A 500 13.36 -33.06 -39.01
CA ASP A 500 12.67 -32.44 -40.14
C ASP A 500 13.55 -31.25 -40.55
N SER A 501 14.45 -31.49 -41.49
CA SER A 501 15.17 -30.44 -42.20
C SER A 501 14.16 -29.65 -43.04
N GLU A 502 13.58 -28.60 -42.44
CA GLU A 502 12.89 -27.56 -43.18
C GLU A 502 13.90 -26.85 -44.08
N GLU A 503 13.70 -26.97 -45.39
CA GLU A 503 14.28 -26.08 -46.40
C GLU A 503 13.95 -24.64 -46.01
N THR A 504 14.96 -23.91 -45.54
CA THR A 504 14.88 -22.47 -45.32
C THR A 504 14.60 -21.80 -46.67
N THR A 505 13.34 -21.47 -46.92
CA THR A 505 12.92 -20.52 -47.96
C THR A 505 13.77 -19.25 -47.88
N PRO A 506 14.12 -18.60 -49.00
CA PRO A 506 14.94 -17.40 -48.98
C PRO A 506 14.30 -16.37 -48.06
N LEU A 507 15.05 -15.89 -47.07
CA LEU A 507 14.66 -14.74 -46.27
C LEU A 507 14.35 -13.59 -47.24
N ASP A 508 13.10 -13.16 -47.24
CA ASP A 508 12.66 -12.00 -48.01
C ASP A 508 13.52 -10.81 -47.56
N GLN A 509 14.38 -10.30 -48.46
CA GLN A 509 15.32 -9.22 -48.13
C GLN A 509 14.60 -7.89 -47.84
N ARG A 510 13.28 -7.83 -48.08
CA ARG A 510 12.44 -6.65 -47.85
C ARG A 510 12.35 -6.28 -46.38
N SER A 511 12.43 -4.98 -46.13
CA SER A 511 12.21 -4.37 -44.82
C SER A 511 10.72 -4.32 -44.45
N CYS A 512 10.40 -4.16 -43.16
CA CYS A 512 9.03 -4.04 -42.67
C CYS A 512 8.30 -2.87 -43.34
N ILE A 513 8.98 -1.73 -43.52
CA ILE A 513 8.38 -0.55 -44.13
C ILE A 513 8.04 -0.79 -45.61
N GLU A 514 8.89 -1.52 -46.35
CA GLU A 514 8.62 -1.89 -47.74
C GLU A 514 7.42 -2.83 -47.85
N ILE A 515 7.39 -3.87 -47.02
CA ILE A 515 6.29 -4.84 -46.98
C ILE A 515 4.97 -4.16 -46.59
N LEU A 516 4.99 -3.25 -45.61
CA LEU A 516 3.79 -2.52 -45.19
C LEU A 516 3.33 -1.53 -46.27
N ASN A 517 4.25 -0.85 -46.96
CA ASN A 517 3.89 0.02 -48.09
C ASN A 517 3.33 -0.76 -49.29
N GLU A 518 3.87 -1.95 -49.58
CA GLU A 518 3.30 -2.84 -50.59
C GLU A 518 1.89 -3.29 -50.18
N SER A 519 1.73 -3.69 -48.91
CA SER A 519 0.42 -4.06 -48.35
C SER A 519 -0.57 -2.91 -48.42
N ASP A 520 -0.10 -1.67 -48.25
CA ASP A 520 -0.94 -0.46 -48.34
C ASP A 520 -1.43 -0.22 -49.77
N LYS A 521 -0.56 -0.44 -50.77
CA LYS A 521 -0.94 -0.40 -52.19
C LYS A 521 -1.94 -1.52 -52.54
N ILE A 522 -1.74 -2.73 -52.00
CA ILE A 522 -2.68 -3.84 -52.17
C ILE A 522 -4.01 -3.52 -51.47
N LEU A 523 -3.98 -2.84 -50.33
CA LEU A 523 -5.18 -2.38 -49.64
C LEU A 523 -5.96 -1.38 -50.48
N ASP A 524 -5.29 -0.42 -51.13
CA ASP A 524 -5.95 0.51 -52.05
C ASP A 524 -6.61 -0.21 -53.22
N LYS A 525 -5.98 -1.27 -53.76
CA LYS A 525 -6.60 -2.15 -54.77
C LYS A 525 -7.83 -2.87 -54.21
N PHE A 526 -7.73 -3.46 -53.02
CA PHE A 526 -8.84 -4.13 -52.34
C PHE A 526 -10.03 -3.19 -52.14
N LEU A 527 -9.78 -1.99 -51.57
CA LEU A 527 -10.82 -0.98 -51.34
C LEU A 527 -11.42 -0.45 -52.64
N THR A 528 -10.60 -0.29 -53.69
CA THR A 528 -11.09 0.10 -55.02
C THR A 528 -11.98 -0.98 -55.60
N ARG A 529 -11.56 -2.25 -55.53
CA ARG A 529 -12.35 -3.39 -55.99
C ARG A 529 -13.67 -3.49 -55.23
N LEU A 530 -13.63 -3.35 -53.91
CA LEU A 530 -14.82 -3.34 -53.06
C LEU A 530 -15.76 -2.19 -53.42
N LYS A 531 -15.26 -0.97 -53.64
CA LYS A 531 -16.07 0.18 -54.11
C LYS A 531 -16.67 -0.05 -55.49
N THR A 532 -15.93 -0.65 -56.41
CA THR A 532 -16.45 -1.02 -57.74
C THR A 532 -17.58 -2.02 -57.59
N ILE A 533 -17.42 -3.06 -56.76
CA ILE A 533 -18.48 -4.00 -56.45
C ILE A 533 -19.69 -3.27 -55.85
N CYS A 534 -19.51 -2.42 -54.84
CA CYS A 534 -20.60 -1.64 -54.24
C CYS A 534 -21.33 -0.70 -55.20
N SER A 535 -20.67 -0.17 -56.22
CA SER A 535 -21.30 0.72 -57.20
C SER A 535 -21.95 -0.02 -58.37
N GLN A 536 -21.45 -1.21 -58.71
CA GLN A 536 -21.83 -1.95 -59.92
C GLN A 536 -22.51 -3.30 -59.62
N TRP A 537 -22.71 -3.68 -58.35
CA TRP A 537 -23.23 -5.00 -57.94
C TRP A 537 -24.49 -5.44 -58.68
N LYS A 538 -25.33 -4.49 -59.12
CA LYS A 538 -26.56 -4.78 -59.87
C LYS A 538 -26.30 -5.55 -61.16
N HIS A 539 -25.21 -5.22 -61.86
CA HIS A 539 -24.88 -5.74 -63.18
C HIS A 539 -23.67 -6.68 -63.17
N LEU A 540 -22.97 -6.76 -62.04
CA LEU A 540 -21.85 -7.69 -61.89
C LEU A 540 -22.35 -9.12 -61.75
N PRO A 541 -21.66 -10.10 -62.39
CA PRO A 541 -21.92 -11.50 -62.14
C PRO A 541 -21.55 -11.84 -60.69
N ILE A 542 -22.33 -12.72 -60.06
CA ILE A 542 -22.12 -13.13 -58.66
C ILE A 542 -20.70 -13.67 -58.44
N SER A 543 -20.09 -14.33 -59.43
CA SER A 543 -18.71 -14.80 -59.38
C SER A 543 -17.73 -13.69 -59.03
N GLU A 544 -17.91 -12.48 -59.57
CA GLU A 544 -17.03 -11.34 -59.28
C GLU A 544 -17.18 -10.80 -57.86
N ILE A 545 -18.33 -11.05 -57.23
CA ILE A 545 -18.59 -10.68 -55.83
C ILE A 545 -17.96 -11.71 -54.90
N ILE A 546 -18.14 -13.01 -55.18
CA ILE A 546 -17.63 -14.11 -54.34
C ILE A 546 -16.10 -14.17 -54.37
N VAL A 547 -15.46 -13.83 -55.50
CA VAL A 547 -13.99 -13.81 -55.59
C VAL A 547 -13.36 -12.92 -54.51
N LEU A 548 -14.05 -11.86 -54.06
CA LEU A 548 -13.56 -11.02 -52.96
C LEU A 548 -13.76 -11.64 -51.57
N PHE A 549 -14.64 -12.65 -51.45
CA PHE A 549 -14.98 -13.35 -50.21
C PHE A 549 -14.82 -14.87 -50.40
N PRO A 550 -13.57 -15.35 -50.59
CA PRO A 550 -13.32 -16.74 -50.98
C PRO A 550 -13.78 -17.75 -49.93
N ASP A 551 -13.77 -17.38 -48.65
CA ASP A 551 -14.39 -18.16 -47.57
C ASP A 551 -15.76 -17.59 -47.20
N ILE A 552 -16.80 -18.12 -47.85
CA ILE A 552 -18.18 -17.64 -47.70
C ILE A 552 -18.71 -17.80 -46.26
N HIS A 553 -18.14 -18.69 -45.45
CA HIS A 553 -18.60 -18.92 -44.09
C HIS A 553 -18.22 -17.77 -43.13
N TYR A 554 -17.20 -16.97 -43.48
CA TYR A 554 -16.76 -15.80 -42.70
C TYR A 554 -17.47 -14.49 -43.07
N VAL A 555 -18.35 -14.50 -44.07
CA VAL A 555 -19.02 -13.29 -44.58
C VAL A 555 -19.70 -12.49 -43.47
N ASP A 556 -20.41 -13.12 -42.54
CA ASP A 556 -21.08 -12.41 -41.45
C ASP A 556 -20.09 -11.61 -40.58
N HIS A 557 -18.94 -12.21 -40.26
CA HIS A 557 -17.89 -11.57 -39.47
C HIS A 557 -17.21 -10.45 -40.28
N ASP A 558 -16.89 -10.72 -41.55
CA ASP A 558 -16.24 -9.75 -42.43
C ASP A 558 -17.12 -8.53 -42.69
N PHE A 559 -18.43 -8.71 -42.84
CA PHE A 559 -19.37 -7.60 -43.01
C PHE A 559 -19.55 -6.78 -41.74
N GLN A 560 -19.45 -7.35 -40.55
CA GLN A 560 -19.45 -6.57 -39.30
C GLN A 560 -18.27 -5.59 -39.26
N ILE A 561 -17.10 -6.03 -39.72
CA ILE A 561 -15.90 -5.19 -39.82
C ILE A 561 -16.06 -4.16 -40.94
N LEU A 562 -16.45 -4.59 -42.14
CA LEU A 562 -16.60 -3.71 -43.31
C LEU A 562 -17.68 -2.64 -43.11
N ARG A 563 -18.76 -2.93 -42.38
CA ARG A 563 -19.83 -1.96 -42.07
C ARG A 563 -19.33 -0.78 -41.23
N SER A 564 -18.29 -0.99 -40.42
CA SER A 564 -17.64 0.09 -39.67
C SER A 564 -16.73 0.96 -40.55
N LEU A 565 -16.27 0.42 -41.69
CA LEU A 565 -15.36 1.09 -42.61
C LEU A 565 -16.08 1.79 -43.77
N LEU A 566 -17.19 1.21 -44.24
CA LEU A 566 -17.93 1.64 -45.41
C LEU A 566 -19.42 1.73 -45.05
N HIS A 567 -19.84 2.89 -44.58
CA HIS A 567 -21.26 3.20 -44.30
C HIS A 567 -22.05 3.34 -45.62
N SER A 568 -22.44 2.22 -46.23
CA SER A 568 -23.22 2.21 -47.47
C SER A 568 -24.36 1.20 -47.41
N ASP A 569 -25.57 1.64 -47.75
CA ASP A 569 -26.76 0.79 -47.88
C ASP A 569 -26.58 -0.31 -48.96
N GLU A 570 -25.66 -0.11 -49.90
CA GLU A 570 -25.34 -1.10 -50.93
C GLU A 570 -24.59 -2.30 -50.35
N MET A 571 -23.87 -2.14 -49.22
CA MET A 571 -23.21 -3.25 -48.53
C MET A 571 -24.22 -4.27 -48.00
N GLU A 572 -25.35 -3.83 -47.45
CA GLU A 572 -26.39 -4.76 -46.97
C GLU A 572 -26.99 -5.59 -48.12
N LYS A 573 -27.05 -5.01 -49.33
CA LYS A 573 -27.54 -5.73 -50.52
C LYS A 573 -26.55 -6.77 -51.00
N ILE A 574 -25.24 -6.45 -50.97
CA ILE A 574 -24.18 -7.42 -51.26
C ILE A 574 -24.18 -8.54 -50.22
N LYS A 575 -24.39 -8.19 -48.94
CA LYS A 575 -24.50 -9.18 -47.87
C LYS A 575 -25.61 -10.19 -48.18
N LEU A 576 -26.80 -9.73 -48.59
CA LEU A 576 -27.90 -10.63 -48.97
C LEU A 576 -27.55 -11.57 -50.13
N ILE A 577 -26.76 -11.11 -51.10
CA ILE A 577 -26.30 -11.96 -52.21
C ILE A 577 -25.35 -13.06 -51.69
N LEU A 578 -24.44 -12.70 -50.78
CA LEU A 578 -23.49 -13.64 -50.18
C LEU A 578 -24.16 -14.59 -49.18
N ASP A 579 -25.16 -14.14 -48.42
CA ASP A 579 -25.99 -14.97 -47.53
C ASP A 579 -26.74 -16.03 -48.35
N TYR A 580 -27.32 -15.64 -49.50
CA TYR A 580 -27.89 -16.61 -50.44
C TYR A 580 -26.83 -17.62 -50.91
N TRP A 581 -25.63 -17.14 -51.27
CA TRP A 581 -24.60 -18.02 -51.79
C TRP A 581 -24.06 -19.00 -50.76
N LYS A 582 -23.91 -18.55 -49.51
CA LYS A 582 -23.49 -19.33 -48.34
C LYS A 582 -24.43 -20.51 -48.08
N ASP A 583 -25.74 -20.27 -48.18
CA ASP A 583 -26.77 -21.25 -47.84
C ASP A 583 -27.49 -21.79 -49.09
N ARG A 584 -26.89 -21.67 -50.28
CA ARG A 584 -27.55 -21.93 -51.57
C ARG A 584 -28.18 -23.32 -51.65
N ASP A 585 -27.47 -24.34 -51.22
CA ASP A 585 -27.96 -25.73 -51.29
C ASP A 585 -29.16 -25.94 -50.35
N TYR A 586 -29.10 -25.42 -49.14
CA TYR A 586 -30.22 -25.45 -48.20
C TYR A 586 -31.42 -24.66 -48.74
N ILE A 587 -31.21 -23.47 -49.30
CA ILE A 587 -32.25 -22.65 -49.91
C ILE A 587 -32.89 -23.37 -51.10
N ASN A 588 -32.09 -24.06 -51.92
CA ASN A 588 -32.58 -24.87 -53.04
C ASN A 588 -33.46 -26.02 -52.54
N HIS A 589 -33.06 -26.71 -51.47
CA HIS A 589 -33.88 -27.72 -50.82
C HIS A 589 -35.20 -27.15 -50.28
N VAL A 590 -35.16 -26.00 -49.61
CA VAL A 590 -36.39 -25.32 -49.15
C VAL A 590 -37.29 -24.97 -50.33
N CYS A 591 -36.75 -24.41 -51.41
CA CYS A 591 -37.53 -24.07 -52.61
C CYS A 591 -38.16 -25.31 -53.25
N TYR A 592 -37.39 -26.39 -53.42
CA TYR A 592 -37.86 -27.63 -54.02
C TYR A 592 -38.93 -28.30 -53.16
N GLY A 593 -38.70 -28.37 -51.85
CA GLY A 593 -39.66 -28.90 -50.87
C GLY A 593 -40.96 -28.10 -50.87
N TYR A 594 -40.88 -26.77 -50.91
CA TYR A 594 -42.05 -25.90 -50.92
C TYR A 594 -42.86 -26.08 -52.21
N ILE A 595 -42.20 -26.12 -53.37
CA ILE A 595 -42.85 -26.38 -54.65
C ILE A 595 -43.55 -27.74 -54.64
N ASN A 596 -42.89 -28.80 -54.15
CA ASN A 596 -43.46 -30.14 -54.11
C ASN A 596 -44.65 -30.23 -53.14
N LEU A 597 -44.51 -29.64 -51.95
CA LEU A 597 -45.57 -29.60 -50.94
C LEU A 597 -46.81 -28.89 -51.48
N VAL A 598 -46.63 -27.70 -52.09
CA VAL A 598 -47.74 -26.95 -52.70
C VAL A 598 -48.37 -27.72 -53.85
N THR A 599 -47.55 -28.38 -54.69
CA THR A 599 -48.05 -29.22 -55.80
C THR A 599 -48.85 -30.43 -55.30
N HIS A 600 -48.48 -31.00 -54.16
CA HIS A 600 -49.19 -32.13 -53.53
C HIS A 600 -50.48 -31.70 -52.84
N VAL A 601 -50.49 -30.52 -52.21
CA VAL A 601 -51.60 -30.09 -51.35
C VAL A 601 -52.74 -29.47 -52.17
N GLU A 602 -52.48 -28.61 -53.17
CA GLU A 602 -53.57 -27.93 -53.90
C GLU A 602 -53.22 -27.56 -55.37
N ASN A 603 -53.93 -28.15 -56.34
CA ASN A 603 -53.93 -27.76 -57.77
C ASN A 603 -54.53 -26.36 -58.05
N SER A 604 -54.99 -25.62 -57.02
CA SER A 604 -55.88 -24.45 -57.17
C SER A 604 -55.34 -23.12 -56.65
N LEU A 605 -54.17 -23.07 -56.00
CA LEU A 605 -53.59 -21.80 -55.55
C LEU A 605 -52.49 -21.33 -56.50
N ASN A 606 -52.68 -20.12 -57.04
CA ASN A 606 -51.72 -19.39 -57.88
C ASN A 606 -50.55 -18.87 -57.01
N ILE A 607 -49.86 -19.79 -56.33
CA ILE A 607 -48.71 -19.49 -55.48
C ILE A 607 -47.47 -19.39 -56.34
N ASP A 608 -46.60 -18.46 -55.96
CA ASP A 608 -45.50 -17.90 -56.72
C ASP A 608 -44.30 -18.86 -56.94
N GLY A 609 -44.57 -20.14 -57.21
CA GLY A 609 -43.57 -21.18 -57.51
C GLY A 609 -42.66 -20.82 -58.67
N LYS A 610 -43.07 -19.88 -59.53
CA LYS A 610 -42.23 -19.32 -60.60
C LYS A 610 -41.02 -18.54 -60.04
N HIS A 611 -41.18 -17.78 -58.95
CA HIS A 611 -40.06 -17.06 -58.34
C HIS A 611 -39.09 -18.01 -57.62
N PHE A 612 -39.58 -19.05 -56.95
CA PHE A 612 -38.72 -20.07 -56.32
C PHE A 612 -37.95 -20.91 -57.33
N ARG A 613 -38.56 -21.30 -58.47
CA ARG A 613 -37.82 -21.96 -59.56
C ARG A 613 -36.72 -21.08 -60.13
N LYS A 614 -37.02 -19.80 -60.36
CA LYS A 614 -36.01 -18.82 -60.82
C LYS A 614 -34.88 -18.61 -59.82
N LEU A 615 -35.17 -18.68 -58.51
CA LEU A 615 -34.14 -18.59 -57.47
C LEU A 615 -33.15 -19.76 -57.59
N MET A 616 -33.66 -20.98 -57.82
CA MET A 616 -32.82 -22.17 -58.00
C MET A 616 -31.97 -22.14 -59.29
N GLU A 617 -32.42 -21.40 -60.31
CA GLU A 617 -31.69 -21.20 -61.57
C GLU A 617 -30.50 -20.24 -61.43
N ILE A 618 -30.43 -19.46 -60.33
CA ILE A 618 -29.29 -18.57 -60.09
C ILE A 618 -28.01 -19.38 -60.02
N ASN A 619 -27.04 -18.96 -60.82
CA ASN A 619 -25.68 -19.50 -60.88
C ASN A 619 -24.65 -18.38 -60.76
N SER A 620 -23.36 -18.71 -60.85
CA SER A 620 -22.27 -17.76 -60.66
C SER A 620 -22.23 -16.64 -61.72
N GLN A 621 -22.86 -16.82 -62.87
CA GLN A 621 -22.93 -15.84 -63.96
C GLN A 621 -24.19 -14.96 -63.91
N SER A 622 -25.10 -15.23 -62.97
CA SER A 622 -26.29 -14.40 -62.77
C SER A 622 -25.90 -13.02 -62.25
N ASP A 623 -26.65 -11.98 -62.61
CA ASP A 623 -26.39 -10.62 -62.15
C ASP A 623 -26.84 -10.42 -60.69
N GLY A 624 -26.10 -9.61 -59.93
CA GLY A 624 -26.39 -9.38 -58.52
C GLY A 624 -27.78 -8.78 -58.27
N SER A 625 -28.32 -7.96 -59.18
CA SER A 625 -29.66 -7.39 -59.03
C SER A 625 -30.77 -8.43 -59.10
N HIS A 626 -30.61 -9.44 -59.96
CA HIS A 626 -31.54 -10.54 -60.09
C HIS A 626 -31.49 -11.44 -58.86
N CYS A 627 -30.29 -11.77 -58.38
CA CYS A 627 -30.10 -12.56 -57.18
C CYS A 627 -30.69 -11.90 -55.95
N HIS A 628 -30.32 -10.65 -55.70
CA HIS A 628 -30.85 -9.88 -54.57
C HIS A 628 -32.38 -9.85 -54.58
N ARG A 629 -33.01 -9.57 -55.73
CA ARG A 629 -34.47 -9.46 -55.84
C ARG A 629 -35.17 -10.78 -55.55
N LEU A 630 -34.68 -11.88 -56.11
CA LEU A 630 -35.27 -13.20 -55.90
C LEU A 630 -35.07 -13.69 -54.47
N TYR A 631 -33.88 -13.48 -53.90
CA TYR A 631 -33.61 -13.88 -52.53
C TYR A 631 -34.34 -12.99 -51.52
N GLN A 632 -34.46 -11.69 -51.77
CA GLN A 632 -35.26 -10.78 -50.95
C GLN A 632 -36.73 -11.23 -50.94
N HIS A 633 -37.28 -11.63 -52.09
CA HIS A 633 -38.62 -12.18 -52.18
C HIS A 633 -38.77 -13.48 -51.38
N PHE A 634 -37.81 -14.41 -51.50
CA PHE A 634 -37.78 -15.64 -50.69
C PHE A 634 -37.72 -15.34 -49.19
N SER A 635 -36.85 -14.42 -48.77
CA SER A 635 -36.72 -14.02 -47.38
C SER A 635 -38.01 -13.40 -46.84
N SER A 636 -38.66 -12.51 -47.60
CA SER A 636 -39.87 -11.84 -47.14
C SER A 636 -41.12 -12.72 -47.15
N HIS A 637 -41.26 -13.62 -48.12
CA HIS A 637 -42.44 -14.46 -48.27
C HIS A 637 -42.36 -15.80 -47.53
N LEU A 638 -41.15 -16.33 -47.31
CA LEU A 638 -40.98 -17.64 -46.73
C LEU A 638 -40.29 -17.57 -45.37
N LEU A 639 -39.06 -17.05 -45.31
CA LEU A 639 -38.29 -17.03 -44.06
C LEU A 639 -38.92 -16.15 -42.96
N LYS A 640 -39.54 -15.01 -43.32
CA LYS A 640 -40.19 -14.12 -42.35
C LYS A 640 -41.60 -14.56 -41.98
N THR A 641 -42.28 -15.29 -42.85
CA THR A 641 -43.70 -15.66 -42.68
C THR A 641 -43.86 -16.95 -41.88
N HIS A 642 -42.86 -17.83 -41.91
CA HIS A 642 -42.93 -19.13 -41.26
C HIS A 642 -41.84 -19.32 -40.19
N SER A 643 -42.10 -20.20 -39.23
CA SER A 643 -41.14 -20.58 -38.21
C SER A 643 -39.99 -21.38 -38.79
N LYS A 644 -38.81 -21.28 -38.16
CA LYS A 644 -37.61 -22.04 -38.56
C LYS A 644 -37.88 -23.54 -38.66
N ASP A 645 -38.57 -24.13 -37.68
CA ASP A 645 -38.92 -25.56 -37.67
C ASP A 645 -39.74 -25.98 -38.91
N PHE A 646 -40.58 -25.08 -39.42
CA PHE A 646 -41.37 -25.34 -40.62
C PHE A 646 -40.53 -25.25 -41.88
N ILE A 647 -39.60 -24.29 -41.95
CA ILE A 647 -38.64 -24.19 -43.06
C ILE A 647 -37.70 -25.41 -43.10
N ASP A 648 -37.21 -25.84 -41.93
CA ASP A 648 -36.38 -27.03 -41.79
C ASP A 648 -37.16 -28.29 -42.20
N PHE A 649 -38.42 -28.41 -41.80
CA PHE A 649 -39.32 -29.47 -42.26
C PHE A 649 -39.45 -29.46 -43.79
N ILE A 650 -39.68 -28.30 -44.42
CA ILE A 650 -39.79 -28.19 -45.88
C ILE A 650 -38.48 -28.61 -46.57
N ALA A 651 -37.32 -28.18 -46.06
CA ALA A 651 -36.02 -28.57 -46.60
C ALA A 651 -35.83 -30.09 -46.56
N GLN A 652 -36.17 -30.73 -45.43
CA GLN A 652 -36.11 -32.18 -45.26
C GLN A 652 -37.15 -32.92 -46.10
N TYR A 653 -38.34 -32.34 -46.26
CA TYR A 653 -39.39 -32.87 -47.14
C TYR A 653 -38.89 -32.96 -48.58
N SER A 654 -38.11 -31.98 -49.04
CA SER A 654 -37.49 -31.99 -50.37
C SER A 654 -36.58 -33.21 -50.59
N GLN A 655 -35.78 -33.56 -49.57
CA GLN A 655 -34.86 -34.70 -49.59
C GLN A 655 -35.61 -36.03 -49.47
N SER A 656 -36.78 -35.99 -48.85
CA SER A 656 -37.66 -37.16 -48.66
C SER A 656 -38.65 -37.34 -49.81
N ASN A 657 -38.73 -36.43 -50.77
CA ASN A 657 -39.79 -36.42 -51.79
C ASN A 657 -39.76 -37.65 -52.70
N GLU A 658 -38.57 -38.16 -53.04
CA GLU A 658 -38.43 -39.41 -53.79
C GLU A 658 -38.92 -40.61 -52.98
N LEU A 659 -38.58 -40.67 -51.69
CA LEU A 659 -39.07 -41.70 -50.78
C LEU A 659 -40.58 -41.62 -50.61
N ILE A 660 -41.14 -40.43 -50.43
CA ILE A 660 -42.59 -40.22 -50.28
C ILE A 660 -43.32 -40.58 -51.59
N SER A 661 -42.78 -40.18 -52.74
CA SER A 661 -43.33 -40.55 -54.05
C SER A 661 -43.29 -42.06 -54.28
N PHE A 662 -42.18 -42.70 -53.89
CA PHE A 662 -42.05 -44.16 -53.89
C PHE A 662 -43.09 -44.80 -52.97
N LEU A 663 -43.21 -44.33 -51.73
CA LEU A 663 -44.20 -44.80 -50.74
C LEU A 663 -45.64 -44.69 -51.27
N ASN A 664 -45.96 -43.62 -52.00
CA ASN A 664 -47.28 -43.39 -52.60
C ASN A 664 -47.56 -44.24 -53.85
N LEU A 665 -46.54 -44.80 -54.50
CA LEU A 665 -46.68 -45.68 -55.67
C LEU A 665 -46.96 -47.14 -55.28
N LEU A 666 -46.83 -47.49 -53.99
CA LEU A 666 -47.05 -48.86 -53.56
C LEU A 666 -48.54 -49.15 -53.38
N PRO A 667 -49.06 -50.24 -53.97
CA PRO A 667 -50.39 -50.72 -53.64
C PRO A 667 -50.44 -51.13 -52.17
N SER A 668 -51.62 -51.11 -51.56
CA SER A 668 -51.83 -51.46 -50.14
C SER A 668 -51.28 -52.84 -49.76
N THR A 669 -51.14 -53.76 -50.71
CA THR A 669 -50.54 -55.09 -50.54
C THR A 669 -49.01 -55.07 -50.39
N ASP A 670 -48.32 -54.05 -50.90
CA ASP A 670 -46.86 -53.90 -50.82
C ASP A 670 -46.42 -53.06 -49.61
N VAL A 671 -47.36 -52.33 -48.98
CA VAL A 671 -47.12 -51.58 -47.73
C VAL A 671 -46.77 -52.54 -46.57
N ASP A 672 -47.40 -53.72 -46.52
CA ASP A 672 -47.07 -54.78 -45.55
C ASP A 672 -45.65 -55.34 -45.75
N ASN A 673 -45.20 -55.41 -47.00
CA ASN A 673 -43.83 -55.82 -47.34
C ASN A 673 -42.81 -54.75 -46.92
N LEU A 674 -43.16 -53.47 -46.97
CA LEU A 674 -42.31 -52.36 -46.53
C LEU A 674 -42.25 -52.16 -45.01
N GLN A 675 -43.32 -52.44 -44.27
CA GLN A 675 -43.23 -52.55 -42.81
C GLN A 675 -42.23 -53.64 -42.41
N THR A 676 -42.24 -54.77 -43.13
CA THR A 676 -41.28 -55.86 -42.90
C THR A 676 -39.84 -55.44 -43.25
N LEU A 677 -39.65 -54.72 -44.37
CA LEU A 677 -38.35 -54.24 -44.83
C LEU A 677 -37.77 -53.09 -43.97
N SER A 678 -38.62 -52.17 -43.49
CA SER A 678 -38.21 -51.09 -42.59
C SER A 678 -37.81 -51.62 -41.22
N ILE A 679 -38.51 -52.62 -40.68
CA ILE A 679 -38.10 -53.33 -39.45
C ILE A 679 -36.76 -54.06 -39.67
N LEU A 680 -36.54 -54.65 -40.84
CA LEU A 680 -35.26 -55.28 -41.20
C LEU A 680 -34.11 -54.25 -41.32
N LEU A 681 -34.33 -53.13 -41.99
CA LEU A 681 -33.33 -52.06 -42.13
C LEU A 681 -33.00 -51.39 -40.79
N LEU A 682 -34.00 -51.11 -39.93
CA LEU A 682 -33.78 -50.55 -38.59
C LEU A 682 -32.96 -51.52 -37.71
N ASN A 683 -33.23 -52.82 -37.82
CA ASN A 683 -32.46 -53.85 -37.12
C ASN A 683 -31.05 -54.05 -37.67
N THR A 684 -30.80 -53.70 -38.94
CA THR A 684 -29.48 -53.80 -39.57
C THR A 684 -28.62 -52.58 -39.22
N VAL A 685 -29.20 -51.38 -39.19
CA VAL A 685 -28.51 -50.14 -38.77
C VAL A 685 -28.18 -50.16 -37.27
N ASN A 686 -29.09 -50.67 -36.42
CA ASN A 686 -28.81 -50.88 -34.99
C ASN A 686 -27.80 -52.00 -34.69
N ARG A 687 -27.35 -52.75 -35.70
CA ARG A 687 -26.24 -53.72 -35.60
C ARG A 687 -24.92 -53.20 -36.17
N MET A 688 -24.94 -52.06 -36.86
CA MET A 688 -23.76 -51.42 -37.46
C MET A 688 -23.28 -50.20 -36.67
N ASN A 689 -24.13 -49.60 -35.83
CA ASN A 689 -23.72 -48.82 -34.67
C ASN A 689 -23.49 -49.75 -33.47
#